data_AF-A0A6A3ZVU3-F1
#
_entry.id   AF-A0A6A3ZVU3-F1
#
_cell.length_a   1.000
_cell.length_b   1.000
_cell.length_c   1.000
_cell.angle_alpha   90.00
_cell.angle_beta   90.00
_cell.angle_gamma   90.00
#
_symmetry.space_group_name_H-M   'P 1'
#
loop_
_entity.id
_entity.type
_entity.pdbx_description
1 polymer ?
#
loop_
_entity_poly.entity_id
_entity_poly.type
_entity_poly.pdbx_seq_one_letter_code
_entity_poly.pdbx_strand_id
1 'polypeptide(L)'
;MQASSVVDKYAFLEPWCSVLRGRLATEGRFSDHSALGEYWWVSVRPPPSLMAILNREATDVRLLREALELLSLVAIVDNEAWKLLLLERCSLKLDDDDDSLDGEFAPRFLLRFDAEHLRYSALLPSATIRQFFLPRPPVHVNKTAEDGARTSAGYQDALFTILAFHRAAGGRQEVVNRWRTIPYALQFTDLWNVGQPVLSTHLSSLLVTLDEVRKHNEWLAGQRDRPLLLDENGNETYDSEDDGAADGHYFAYELESVQMCVGTIPVSRDLDNVMLTALGMPGVVFSELQLSLEQDVQTGYARLGEVHPRTLAAYHRCGMLLNAIFGGCSITTRPKSEPRAVRRSTIESVVIPMFGMDDQAFSGLCASLADASAVRKLTLGGAFRPLTPVQRTWRWQWLTYALFSEASRSSIEEINLMGVQLSQEDVNAIAEVLTAKVPEPDEATDAAEAAYTEGGRAVEYLCVPKGTSVRIKESIANPNDSTTLETVDDFMFRLLQNDNEGEWMNVLVPGRGNGVIASGDAHRAESKVLLQPSRSSDGITSLSLSIDSNAEQEMPILLRFIQLVGRSMKKLSIQTAGSTALDVHEILKACPQLDQLFLDSVQIDLDTLMVEVENGSTSIRCFGLAYYKTPTDVVTRFAKKLGDPNSALANGMRELCLSADNAEFPMTDGNVKAFLDVLKTNHKLIYLDLLVLPALFDKYAAAFRAHHQETLCVEKEKLPLRCRLVFLSVVRGHSTPANDTFLHLDDHLLKNIFAFAAVSAKRTVCLRCDH
;
A
#
# COMPACT_ATOMS: atom_id res chain seq x y z
N MET A 1 -24.04 -29.01 12.82
CA MET A 1 -25.49 -29.12 12.48
C MET A 1 -26.12 -27.79 12.06
N GLN A 2 -25.66 -26.62 12.57
CA GLN A 2 -26.16 -25.30 12.11
C GLN A 2 -25.62 -24.86 10.73
N ALA A 3 -24.37 -25.18 10.37
CA ALA A 3 -23.76 -24.78 9.10
C ALA A 3 -24.50 -25.29 7.84
N SER A 4 -24.95 -26.56 7.83
CA SER A 4 -25.66 -27.10 6.66
C SER A 4 -27.00 -26.40 6.40
N SER A 5 -27.69 -25.94 7.47
CA SER A 5 -28.98 -25.26 7.34
C SER A 5 -28.90 -23.87 6.70
N VAL A 6 -27.76 -23.18 6.86
CA VAL A 6 -27.52 -21.85 6.27
C VAL A 6 -27.16 -21.98 4.80
N VAL A 7 -26.34 -22.97 4.45
CA VAL A 7 -25.95 -23.24 3.06
C VAL A 7 -27.15 -23.70 2.23
N ASP A 8 -28.03 -24.52 2.80
CA ASP A 8 -29.26 -24.98 2.13
C ASP A 8 -30.23 -23.83 1.86
N LYS A 9 -30.30 -22.81 2.75
CA LYS A 9 -31.13 -21.60 2.57
C LYS A 9 -30.77 -20.81 1.30
N TYR A 10 -29.49 -20.76 0.93
CA TYR A 10 -29.00 -20.03 -0.25
C TYR A 10 -28.64 -20.94 -1.42
N ALA A 11 -29.11 -22.20 -1.43
CA ALA A 11 -28.77 -23.17 -2.47
C ALA A 11 -29.19 -22.73 -3.89
N PHE A 12 -30.19 -21.86 -4.02
CA PHE A 12 -30.60 -21.29 -5.32
C PHE A 12 -29.51 -20.40 -5.95
N LEU A 13 -28.50 -19.96 -5.20
CA LEU A 13 -27.36 -19.19 -5.71
C LEU A 13 -26.28 -20.06 -6.39
N GLU A 14 -26.42 -21.38 -6.34
CA GLU A 14 -25.47 -22.34 -6.92
C GLU A 14 -25.04 -22.02 -8.37
N PRO A 15 -25.94 -21.61 -9.30
CA PRO A 15 -25.53 -21.24 -10.66
C PRO A 15 -24.49 -20.10 -10.68
N TRP A 16 -24.65 -19.08 -9.84
CA TRP A 16 -23.71 -17.96 -9.75
C TRP A 16 -22.44 -18.31 -8.98
N CYS A 17 -22.55 -19.09 -7.89
CA CYS A 17 -21.38 -19.59 -7.17
C CYS A 17 -20.48 -20.45 -8.08
N SER A 18 -21.09 -21.24 -8.98
CA SER A 18 -20.35 -22.08 -9.92
C SER A 18 -19.47 -21.29 -10.89
N VAL A 19 -19.88 -20.08 -11.27
CA VAL A 19 -19.13 -19.19 -12.17
C VAL A 19 -17.84 -18.70 -11.54
N LEU A 20 -17.82 -18.53 -10.20
CA LEU A 20 -16.68 -18.03 -9.44
C LEU A 20 -15.64 -19.11 -9.11
N ARG A 21 -15.98 -20.40 -9.25
CA ARG A 21 -15.06 -21.50 -8.95
C ARG A 21 -13.79 -21.42 -9.77
N GLY A 22 -12.65 -21.47 -9.08
CA GLY A 22 -11.31 -21.35 -9.69
C GLY A 22 -10.95 -19.93 -10.15
N ARG A 23 -11.79 -18.92 -9.86
CA ARG A 23 -11.54 -17.51 -10.18
C ARG A 23 -11.29 -16.65 -8.94
N LEU A 24 -11.54 -17.17 -7.75
CA LEU A 24 -11.39 -16.45 -6.50
C LEU A 24 -10.05 -16.74 -5.82
N ALA A 25 -9.46 -15.70 -5.23
CA ALA A 25 -8.39 -15.79 -4.25
C ALA A 25 -8.65 -14.74 -3.15
N THR A 26 -7.98 -14.86 -2.02
CA THR A 26 -7.98 -13.79 -1.01
C THR A 26 -6.75 -12.90 -1.22
N GLU A 27 -6.89 -11.63 -0.87
CA GLU A 27 -5.74 -10.72 -0.74
C GLU A 27 -5.76 -10.11 0.66
N GLY A 28 -4.81 -10.55 1.47
CA GLY A 28 -4.55 -10.01 2.80
C GLY A 28 -3.69 -8.75 2.74
N ARG A 29 -3.99 -7.76 3.58
CA ARG A 29 -3.03 -6.71 3.94
C ARG A 29 -2.80 -6.78 5.44
N PHE A 30 -1.54 -6.79 5.85
CA PHE A 30 -1.18 -6.44 7.21
C PHE A 30 -1.63 -5.01 7.45
N SER A 31 -2.41 -4.77 8.51
CA SER A 31 -2.78 -3.39 8.84
C SER A 31 -1.53 -2.63 9.30
N ASP A 32 -1.52 -1.30 9.15
CA ASP A 32 -0.33 -0.46 9.43
C ASP A 32 0.18 -0.57 10.89
N HIS A 33 -0.61 -1.19 11.77
CA HIS A 33 -0.33 -1.38 13.19
C HIS A 33 -0.51 -2.82 13.67
N SER A 34 -0.55 -3.80 12.76
CA SER A 34 -0.78 -5.20 13.14
C SER A 34 0.02 -6.22 12.33
N ALA A 35 0.51 -7.24 13.02
CA ALA A 35 0.94 -8.51 12.49
C ALA A 35 -0.24 -9.38 12.01
N LEU A 36 -1.48 -9.03 12.38
CA LEU A 36 -2.68 -9.62 11.79
C LEU A 36 -2.75 -9.21 10.32
N GLY A 37 -2.55 -10.20 9.44
CA GLY A 37 -3.03 -10.09 8.07
C GLY A 37 -4.55 -10.08 8.14
N GLU A 38 -5.17 -8.92 7.88
CA GLU A 38 -6.62 -8.88 7.70
C GLU A 38 -6.89 -9.13 6.21
N TYR A 39 -7.80 -10.05 5.92
CA TYR A 39 -8.30 -10.22 4.57
C TYR A 39 -9.24 -9.06 4.26
N TRP A 40 -8.80 -8.17 3.37
CA TRP A 40 -9.56 -6.96 3.01
C TRP A 40 -10.31 -7.11 1.69
N TRP A 41 -9.87 -8.02 0.81
CA TRP A 41 -10.36 -8.13 -0.56
C TRP A 41 -10.56 -9.58 -0.99
N VAL A 42 -11.66 -9.81 -1.70
CA VAL A 42 -11.82 -11.01 -2.54
C VAL A 42 -11.25 -10.69 -3.91
N SER A 43 -10.12 -11.30 -4.26
CA SER A 43 -9.53 -11.22 -5.59
C SER A 43 -10.35 -12.06 -6.55
N VAL A 44 -10.74 -11.47 -7.68
CA VAL A 44 -11.58 -12.10 -8.71
C VAL A 44 -10.86 -11.98 -10.05
N ARG A 45 -10.61 -13.12 -10.71
CA ARG A 45 -10.05 -13.17 -12.06
C ARG A 45 -11.17 -13.15 -13.12
N PRO A 46 -11.27 -12.10 -13.96
CA PRO A 46 -12.25 -12.05 -15.05
C PRO A 46 -11.98 -13.08 -16.16
N PRO A 47 -12.91 -13.29 -17.12
CA PRO A 47 -12.69 -14.18 -18.26
C PRO A 47 -11.64 -13.62 -19.24
N PRO A 48 -10.66 -14.43 -19.70
CA PRO A 48 -9.58 -13.95 -20.57
C PRO A 48 -9.89 -14.03 -22.09
N SER A 49 -11.06 -14.51 -22.52
CA SER A 49 -11.38 -14.75 -23.94
C SER A 49 -11.95 -13.52 -24.66
N LEU A 50 -11.32 -13.10 -25.77
CA LEU A 50 -11.87 -12.05 -26.64
C LEU A 50 -13.17 -12.50 -27.34
N MET A 51 -13.29 -13.80 -27.65
CA MET A 51 -14.50 -14.37 -28.26
C MET A 51 -15.68 -14.37 -27.29
N ALA A 52 -15.39 -14.46 -25.99
CA ALA A 52 -16.40 -14.29 -24.95
C ALA A 52 -17.02 -12.89 -25.02
N ILE A 53 -16.17 -11.87 -25.12
CA ILE A 53 -16.58 -10.47 -25.11
C ILE A 53 -17.29 -10.08 -26.41
N LEU A 54 -16.86 -10.58 -27.56
CA LEU A 54 -17.25 -10.00 -28.84
C LEU A 54 -18.53 -10.54 -29.48
N ASN A 55 -18.97 -11.80 -29.32
CA ASN A 55 -20.22 -12.23 -30.02
C ASN A 55 -20.91 -13.56 -29.64
N ARG A 56 -20.54 -14.32 -28.59
CA ARG A 56 -21.32 -15.52 -28.16
C ARG A 56 -21.28 -15.87 -26.67
N GLU A 57 -20.36 -15.29 -25.89
CA GLU A 57 -20.21 -15.56 -24.44
C GLU A 57 -20.25 -14.24 -23.62
N ALA A 58 -20.97 -13.22 -24.12
CA ALA A 58 -21.26 -12.00 -23.35
C ALA A 58 -21.99 -12.31 -22.03
N THR A 59 -22.58 -13.51 -21.97
CA THR A 59 -23.07 -14.19 -20.78
C THR A 59 -22.05 -14.26 -19.65
N ASP A 60 -20.76 -14.49 -19.90
CA ASP A 60 -19.83 -14.84 -18.82
C ASP A 60 -19.42 -13.63 -17.97
N VAL A 61 -19.13 -12.49 -18.60
CA VAL A 61 -18.86 -11.22 -17.90
C VAL A 61 -20.13 -10.75 -17.18
N ARG A 62 -21.29 -10.91 -17.82
CA ARG A 62 -22.59 -10.61 -17.19
C ARG A 62 -22.85 -11.50 -15.98
N LEU A 63 -22.68 -12.82 -16.10
CA LEU A 63 -22.91 -13.78 -15.03
C LEU A 63 -21.94 -13.55 -13.87
N LEU A 64 -20.69 -13.19 -14.18
CA LEU A 64 -19.71 -12.77 -13.18
C LEU A 64 -20.22 -11.55 -12.41
N ARG A 65 -20.68 -10.51 -13.11
CA ARG A 65 -21.26 -9.31 -12.49
C ARG A 65 -22.45 -9.66 -11.60
N GLU A 66 -23.42 -10.41 -12.13
CA GLU A 66 -24.60 -10.87 -11.39
C GLU A 66 -24.21 -11.66 -10.13
N ALA A 67 -23.21 -12.53 -10.22
CA ALA A 67 -22.72 -13.31 -9.09
C ALA A 67 -22.14 -12.41 -7.99
N LEU A 68 -21.30 -11.43 -8.36
CA LEU A 68 -20.70 -10.52 -7.37
C LEU A 68 -21.75 -9.62 -6.73
N GLU A 69 -22.74 -9.13 -7.49
CA GLU A 69 -23.85 -8.33 -6.96
C GLU A 69 -24.74 -9.12 -5.98
N LEU A 70 -25.16 -10.34 -6.35
CA LEU A 70 -25.98 -11.19 -5.50
C LEU A 70 -25.24 -11.55 -4.20
N LEU A 71 -23.97 -11.92 -4.31
CA LEU A 71 -23.17 -12.26 -3.12
C LEU A 71 -22.88 -11.04 -2.25
N SER A 72 -22.69 -9.86 -2.83
CA SER A 72 -22.62 -8.60 -2.07
C SER A 72 -23.90 -8.35 -1.29
N LEU A 73 -25.06 -8.64 -1.89
CA LEU A 73 -26.33 -8.54 -1.20
C LEU A 73 -26.42 -9.53 -0.04
N VAL A 74 -25.98 -10.78 -0.22
CA VAL A 74 -25.91 -11.76 0.87
C VAL A 74 -24.99 -11.27 1.99
N ALA A 75 -23.81 -10.74 1.67
CA ALA A 75 -22.87 -10.21 2.66
C ALA A 75 -23.47 -9.10 3.54
N ILE A 76 -24.39 -8.31 2.96
CA ILE A 76 -25.12 -7.24 3.64
C ILE A 76 -26.20 -7.76 4.58
N VAL A 77 -26.97 -8.77 4.15
CA VAL A 77 -28.14 -9.25 4.89
C VAL A 77 -27.82 -10.42 5.82
N ASP A 78 -26.76 -11.16 5.53
CA ASP A 78 -26.39 -12.43 6.16
C ASP A 78 -24.88 -12.71 5.95
N ASN A 79 -24.04 -11.98 6.69
CA ASN A 79 -22.58 -12.03 6.51
C ASN A 79 -21.98 -13.43 6.76
N GLU A 80 -22.58 -14.21 7.66
CA GLU A 80 -22.17 -15.60 7.90
C GLU A 80 -22.45 -16.51 6.70
N ALA A 81 -23.63 -16.36 6.07
CA ALA A 81 -23.93 -17.09 4.84
C ALA A 81 -22.99 -16.71 3.70
N TRP A 82 -22.63 -15.44 3.57
CA TRP A 82 -21.65 -14.97 2.59
C TRP A 82 -20.29 -15.67 2.73
N LYS A 83 -19.74 -15.73 3.95
CA LYS A 83 -18.46 -16.42 4.21
C LYS A 83 -18.53 -17.91 3.88
N LEU A 84 -19.62 -18.59 4.27
CA LEU A 84 -19.83 -20.00 3.94
C LEU A 84 -19.98 -20.24 2.44
N LEU A 85 -20.72 -19.38 1.72
CA LEU A 85 -20.88 -19.49 0.27
C LEU A 85 -19.54 -19.31 -0.46
N LEU A 86 -18.68 -18.39 0.00
CA LEU A 86 -17.34 -18.22 -0.56
C LEU A 86 -16.49 -19.48 -0.42
N LEU A 87 -16.38 -20.00 0.81
CA LEU A 87 -15.51 -21.14 1.11
C LEU A 87 -16.07 -22.45 0.52
N GLU A 88 -17.34 -22.76 0.76
CA GLU A 88 -17.91 -24.06 0.40
C GLU A 88 -18.44 -24.13 -1.05
N ARG A 89 -19.04 -23.05 -1.56
CA ARG A 89 -19.73 -23.06 -2.87
C ARG A 89 -18.92 -22.44 -3.98
N CYS A 90 -18.19 -21.36 -3.71
CA CYS A 90 -17.32 -20.70 -4.68
C CYS A 90 -15.89 -21.27 -4.69
N SER A 91 -15.56 -22.13 -3.73
CA SER A 91 -14.22 -22.75 -3.59
C SER A 91 -13.10 -21.71 -3.45
N LEU A 92 -13.36 -20.64 -2.69
CA LEU A 92 -12.33 -19.69 -2.28
C LEU A 92 -11.27 -20.42 -1.47
N LYS A 93 -10.01 -20.33 -1.91
CA LYS A 93 -8.86 -20.82 -1.14
C LYS A 93 -8.30 -19.68 -0.31
N LEU A 94 -8.03 -19.97 0.95
CA LEU A 94 -7.26 -19.11 1.83
C LEU A 94 -5.76 -19.46 1.68
N ASP A 95 -4.89 -18.60 2.18
CA ASP A 95 -3.45 -18.80 2.05
C ASP A 95 -2.98 -20.02 2.87
N ASP A 96 -3.62 -20.26 4.03
CA ASP A 96 -3.48 -21.48 4.82
C ASP A 96 -4.82 -22.26 4.86
N ASP A 97 -4.76 -23.60 4.81
CA ASP A 97 -5.94 -24.47 4.81
C ASP A 97 -6.71 -24.39 6.15
N ASP A 98 -6.06 -23.92 7.22
CA ASP A 98 -6.63 -23.75 8.56
C ASP A 98 -7.20 -22.35 8.85
N ASP A 99 -7.03 -21.40 7.93
CA ASP A 99 -7.54 -20.04 8.09
C ASP A 99 -9.07 -20.00 8.05
N SER A 100 -9.64 -19.02 8.73
CA SER A 100 -11.07 -18.71 8.66
C SER A 100 -11.31 -17.24 8.40
N LEU A 101 -12.39 -16.94 7.67
CA LEU A 101 -12.87 -15.56 7.53
C LEU A 101 -13.54 -15.14 8.84
N ASP A 102 -12.76 -14.55 9.74
CA ASP A 102 -13.23 -14.16 11.06
C ASP A 102 -13.88 -12.77 11.06
N GLY A 103 -14.85 -12.58 11.95
CA GLY A 103 -15.54 -11.29 12.08
C GLY A 103 -16.48 -10.96 10.92
N GLU A 104 -16.75 -9.67 10.75
CA GLU A 104 -17.57 -9.14 9.65
C GLU A 104 -16.68 -8.98 8.40
N PHE A 105 -16.99 -9.75 7.35
CA PHE A 105 -16.22 -9.73 6.11
C PHE A 105 -16.95 -8.94 5.03
N ALA A 106 -16.48 -7.72 4.73
CA ALA A 106 -17.14 -6.83 3.79
C ALA A 106 -17.03 -7.31 2.33
N PRO A 107 -18.05 -7.10 1.48
CA PRO A 107 -18.01 -7.47 0.06
C PRO A 107 -17.18 -6.47 -0.75
N ARG A 108 -15.85 -6.57 -0.66
CA ARG A 108 -14.89 -5.76 -1.42
C ARG A 108 -14.18 -6.64 -2.44
N PHE A 109 -14.15 -6.21 -3.70
CA PHE A 109 -13.62 -7.03 -4.81
C PHE A 109 -12.42 -6.40 -5.50
N LEU A 110 -11.36 -7.19 -5.65
CA LEU A 110 -10.20 -6.81 -6.44
C LEU A 110 -10.24 -7.55 -7.78
N LEU A 111 -10.50 -6.84 -8.88
CA LEU A 111 -10.50 -7.44 -10.21
C LEU A 111 -9.06 -7.53 -10.73
N ARG A 112 -8.55 -8.76 -10.86
CA ARG A 112 -7.17 -9.04 -11.26
C ARG A 112 -7.05 -9.36 -12.74
N PHE A 113 -6.28 -8.53 -13.45
CA PHE A 113 -5.90 -8.70 -14.85
C PHE A 113 -4.41 -9.01 -14.93
N ASP A 114 -4.08 -10.23 -15.31
CA ASP A 114 -2.72 -10.73 -15.47
C ASP A 114 -2.31 -10.80 -16.96
N ALA A 115 -1.10 -11.28 -17.24
CA ALA A 115 -0.57 -11.41 -18.60
C ALA A 115 -1.49 -12.20 -19.54
N GLU A 116 -2.28 -13.16 -19.05
CA GLU A 116 -3.19 -13.94 -19.89
C GLU A 116 -4.24 -13.06 -20.58
N HIS A 117 -4.75 -12.05 -19.87
CA HIS A 117 -5.70 -11.09 -20.41
C HIS A 117 -5.11 -10.24 -21.53
N LEU A 118 -3.79 -10.06 -21.56
CA LEU A 118 -3.10 -9.29 -22.59
C LEU A 118 -2.62 -10.15 -23.77
N ARG A 119 -2.55 -11.49 -23.61
CA ARG A 119 -2.16 -12.41 -24.70
C ARG A 119 -3.08 -12.33 -25.91
N TYR A 120 -4.38 -12.11 -25.68
CA TYR A 120 -5.39 -12.14 -26.75
C TYR A 120 -5.58 -10.77 -27.41
N SER A 121 -5.57 -9.68 -26.64
CA SER A 121 -5.67 -8.32 -27.16
C SER A 121 -5.33 -7.27 -26.09
N ALA A 122 -4.64 -6.20 -26.50
CA ALA A 122 -4.39 -5.03 -25.64
C ALA A 122 -5.68 -4.37 -25.13
N LEU A 123 -6.77 -4.53 -25.88
CA LEU A 123 -8.07 -3.93 -25.55
C LEU A 123 -8.91 -4.80 -24.63
N LEU A 124 -8.52 -6.05 -24.39
CA LEU A 124 -9.34 -7.03 -23.68
C LEU A 124 -9.72 -6.55 -22.27
N PRO A 125 -8.79 -6.11 -21.39
CA PRO A 125 -9.20 -5.70 -20.04
C PRO A 125 -10.12 -4.48 -20.08
N SER A 126 -9.83 -3.49 -20.94
CA SER A 126 -10.71 -2.33 -21.12
C SER A 126 -12.10 -2.73 -21.60
N ALA A 127 -12.20 -3.68 -22.53
CA ALA A 127 -13.47 -4.18 -23.03
C ALA A 127 -14.24 -4.95 -21.95
N THR A 128 -13.56 -5.78 -21.16
CA THR A 128 -14.15 -6.49 -20.00
C THR A 128 -14.66 -5.51 -18.96
N ILE A 129 -13.85 -4.52 -18.57
CA ILE A 129 -14.23 -3.47 -17.61
C ILE A 129 -15.44 -2.69 -18.13
N ARG A 130 -15.41 -2.26 -19.40
CA ARG A 130 -16.54 -1.58 -20.03
C ARG A 130 -17.80 -2.44 -20.00
N GLN A 131 -17.71 -3.72 -20.36
CA GLN A 131 -18.88 -4.62 -20.35
C GLN A 131 -19.40 -4.90 -18.93
N PHE A 132 -18.51 -4.99 -17.95
CA PHE A 132 -18.86 -5.22 -16.56
C PHE A 132 -19.54 -4.01 -15.92
N PHE A 133 -18.97 -2.80 -16.07
CA PHE A 133 -19.45 -1.60 -15.38
C PHE A 133 -20.43 -0.76 -16.20
N LEU A 134 -20.40 -0.86 -17.53
CA LEU A 134 -21.21 -0.07 -18.47
C LEU A 134 -22.05 -0.98 -19.37
N PRO A 135 -22.96 -1.79 -18.82
CA PRO A 135 -23.91 -2.56 -19.62
C PRO A 135 -24.73 -1.58 -20.48
N ARG A 136 -24.89 -1.91 -21.76
CA ARG A 136 -25.57 -1.01 -22.70
C ARG A 136 -27.07 -0.89 -22.36
N PRO A 137 -27.63 0.33 -22.30
CA PRO A 137 -29.07 0.52 -22.29
C PRO A 137 -29.68 0.08 -23.65
N PRO A 138 -30.96 -0.32 -23.67
CA PRO A 138 -31.59 -0.91 -24.85
C PRO A 138 -31.65 0.09 -26.02
N VAL A 139 -30.95 -0.22 -27.11
CA VAL A 139 -31.15 0.47 -28.39
C VAL A 139 -32.22 -0.31 -29.16
N HIS A 140 -33.47 0.16 -29.05
CA HIS A 140 -34.65 -0.27 -29.81
C HIS A 140 -35.12 -1.74 -29.71
N VAL A 141 -36.26 -1.88 -29.01
CA VAL A 141 -37.41 -2.83 -29.12
C VAL A 141 -37.38 -3.94 -30.19
N ASN A 142 -36.33 -4.73 -30.32
CA ASN A 142 -36.39 -6.03 -30.98
C ASN A 142 -36.25 -7.13 -29.92
N LYS A 143 -37.41 -7.60 -29.42
CA LYS A 143 -37.59 -8.62 -28.37
C LYS A 143 -37.02 -10.02 -28.70
N THR A 144 -36.25 -10.18 -29.79
CA THR A 144 -35.83 -11.49 -30.30
C THR A 144 -34.33 -11.75 -30.21
N ALA A 145 -33.53 -10.75 -29.84
CA ALA A 145 -32.12 -10.96 -29.49
C ALA A 145 -31.97 -10.82 -27.97
N GLU A 146 -31.51 -11.89 -27.31
CA GLU A 146 -30.95 -11.77 -25.96
C GLU A 146 -29.67 -10.94 -26.07
N ASP A 147 -29.80 -9.62 -26.07
CA ASP A 147 -28.66 -8.72 -25.93
C ASP A 147 -28.00 -9.08 -24.59
N GLY A 148 -26.78 -9.63 -24.63
CA GLY A 148 -26.01 -10.09 -23.47
C GLY A 148 -25.68 -9.02 -22.42
N ALA A 149 -26.27 -7.81 -22.54
CA ALA A 149 -26.22 -6.72 -21.58
C ALA A 149 -27.39 -6.73 -20.57
N ARG A 150 -28.53 -7.38 -20.87
CA ARG A 150 -29.68 -7.46 -19.93
C ARG A 150 -29.35 -8.37 -18.75
N THR A 151 -29.69 -7.98 -17.53
CA THR A 151 -29.68 -8.90 -16.38
C THR A 151 -30.58 -10.10 -16.67
N SER A 152 -30.15 -11.29 -16.24
CA SER A 152 -30.93 -12.51 -16.44
C SER A 152 -32.22 -12.50 -15.60
N ALA A 153 -33.29 -13.14 -16.09
CA ALA A 153 -34.53 -13.28 -15.31
C ALA A 153 -34.26 -14.01 -13.98
N GLY A 154 -33.40 -15.02 -14.00
CA GLY A 154 -32.97 -15.74 -12.79
C GLY A 154 -32.27 -14.83 -11.77
N TYR A 155 -31.50 -13.83 -12.23
CA TYR A 155 -30.86 -12.86 -11.33
C TYR A 155 -31.90 -12.02 -10.59
N GLN A 156 -32.94 -11.56 -11.27
CA GLN A 156 -34.02 -10.79 -10.63
C GLN A 156 -34.75 -11.64 -9.59
N ASP A 157 -35.09 -12.89 -9.92
CA ASP A 157 -35.74 -13.81 -8.99
C ASP A 157 -34.88 -14.08 -7.74
N ALA A 158 -33.57 -14.29 -7.93
CA ALA A 158 -32.62 -14.50 -6.85
C ALA A 158 -32.50 -13.26 -5.95
N LEU A 159 -32.43 -12.07 -6.55
CA LEU A 159 -32.37 -10.79 -5.84
C LEU A 159 -33.61 -10.59 -4.96
N PHE A 160 -34.81 -10.76 -5.51
CA PHE A 160 -36.06 -10.63 -4.76
C PHE A 160 -36.16 -11.66 -3.63
N THR A 161 -35.66 -12.87 -3.85
CA THR A 161 -35.61 -13.92 -2.82
C THR A 161 -34.72 -13.51 -1.64
N ILE A 162 -33.53 -12.96 -1.90
CA ILE A 162 -32.63 -12.47 -0.83
C ILE A 162 -33.28 -11.30 -0.06
N LEU A 163 -33.92 -10.36 -0.77
CA LEU A 163 -34.63 -9.25 -0.14
C LEU A 163 -35.81 -9.72 0.72
N ALA A 164 -36.53 -10.75 0.28
CA ALA A 164 -37.61 -11.36 1.06
C ALA A 164 -37.09 -11.97 2.37
N PHE A 165 -35.93 -12.65 2.35
CA PHE A 165 -35.28 -13.16 3.56
C PHE A 165 -34.91 -12.04 4.53
N HIS A 166 -34.35 -10.93 4.04
CA HIS A 166 -34.02 -9.77 4.86
C HIS A 166 -35.26 -9.17 5.54
N ARG A 167 -36.36 -9.01 4.80
CA ARG A 167 -37.64 -8.53 5.35
C ARG A 167 -38.21 -9.46 6.40
N ALA A 168 -38.20 -10.77 6.14
CA ALA A 168 -38.69 -11.78 7.08
C ALA A 168 -37.89 -11.79 8.40
N ALA A 169 -36.60 -11.43 8.35
CA ALA A 169 -35.75 -11.29 9.52
C ALA A 169 -35.93 -9.94 10.28
N GLY A 170 -36.89 -9.10 9.87
CA GLY A 170 -37.15 -7.80 10.48
C GLY A 170 -36.22 -6.67 10.02
N GLY A 171 -35.47 -6.87 8.93
CA GLY A 171 -34.60 -5.87 8.34
C GLY A 171 -35.38 -4.67 7.79
N ARG A 172 -34.90 -3.45 8.06
CA ARG A 172 -35.50 -2.21 7.51
C ARG A 172 -35.13 -2.04 6.03
N GLN A 173 -36.04 -1.47 5.25
CA GLN A 173 -35.85 -1.20 3.81
C GLN A 173 -34.70 -0.20 3.56
N GLU A 174 -34.47 0.73 4.50
CA GLU A 174 -33.35 1.69 4.47
C GLU A 174 -31.94 1.03 4.48
N VAL A 175 -31.82 -0.23 4.91
CA VAL A 175 -30.55 -0.99 4.95
C VAL A 175 -30.11 -1.45 3.55
N VAL A 176 -31.07 -1.57 2.62
CA VAL A 176 -30.86 -2.00 1.23
C VAL A 176 -31.47 -0.96 0.30
N ASN A 177 -31.00 0.28 0.40
CA ASN A 177 -31.35 1.31 -0.59
C ASN A 177 -30.87 0.89 -1.98
N ARG A 178 -31.66 1.18 -3.03
CA ARG A 178 -31.17 1.16 -4.42
C ARG A 178 -29.88 1.97 -4.46
N TRP A 179 -28.86 1.51 -5.20
CA TRP A 179 -27.58 2.21 -5.38
C TRP A 179 -26.59 2.19 -4.19
N ARG A 180 -26.67 1.18 -3.31
CA ARG A 180 -25.57 0.94 -2.37
C ARG A 180 -24.26 0.72 -3.15
N THR A 181 -23.18 1.34 -2.70
CA THR A 181 -21.89 1.23 -3.39
C THR A 181 -21.22 -0.09 -3.06
N ILE A 182 -20.84 -0.83 -4.10
CA ILE A 182 -19.93 -1.97 -3.99
C ILE A 182 -18.52 -1.43 -4.23
N PRO A 183 -17.63 -1.50 -3.22
CA PRO A 183 -16.25 -1.05 -3.38
C PRO A 183 -15.49 -2.06 -4.24
N TYR A 184 -14.73 -1.55 -5.20
CA TYR A 184 -13.86 -2.37 -6.02
C TYR A 184 -12.49 -1.72 -6.21
N ALA A 185 -11.50 -2.56 -6.45
CA ALA A 185 -10.18 -2.17 -6.88
C ALA A 185 -9.80 -2.94 -8.16
N LEU A 186 -8.87 -2.38 -8.91
CA LEU A 186 -8.35 -3.01 -10.13
C LEU A 186 -6.87 -3.32 -9.93
N GLN A 187 -6.46 -4.56 -10.21
CA GLN A 187 -5.07 -4.98 -10.17
C GLN A 187 -4.62 -5.39 -11.57
N PHE A 188 -3.56 -4.75 -12.06
CA PHE A 188 -2.93 -5.12 -13.32
C PHE A 188 -1.52 -5.66 -13.03
N THR A 189 -1.30 -6.96 -13.28
CA THR A 189 -0.01 -7.63 -13.08
C THR A 189 0.62 -8.06 -14.39
N ASP A 190 1.94 -8.23 -14.39
CA ASP A 190 2.71 -8.83 -15.49
C ASP A 190 2.65 -8.07 -16.83
N LEU A 191 2.39 -6.76 -16.78
CA LEU A 191 2.34 -5.88 -17.96
C LEU A 191 3.69 -5.81 -18.70
N TRP A 192 4.79 -6.11 -18.02
CA TRP A 192 6.16 -6.08 -18.56
C TRP A 192 6.43 -7.14 -19.63
N ASN A 193 5.66 -8.23 -19.66
CA ASN A 193 5.76 -9.25 -20.70
C ASN A 193 5.19 -8.78 -22.05
N VAL A 194 4.58 -7.59 -22.09
CA VAL A 194 3.86 -7.08 -23.25
C VAL A 194 4.66 -5.94 -23.87
N GLY A 195 4.96 -6.03 -25.17
CA GLY A 195 5.78 -5.04 -25.86
C GLY A 195 5.22 -3.62 -25.73
N GLN A 196 6.11 -2.60 -25.71
CA GLN A 196 5.74 -1.22 -25.39
C GLN A 196 4.55 -0.62 -26.18
N PRO A 197 4.42 -0.83 -27.52
CA PRO A 197 3.29 -0.25 -28.26
C PRO A 197 1.94 -0.81 -27.80
N VAL A 198 1.93 -2.09 -27.42
CA VAL A 198 0.75 -2.78 -26.90
C VAL A 198 0.40 -2.25 -25.53
N LEU A 199 1.39 -2.07 -24.66
CA LEU A 199 1.22 -1.49 -23.32
C LEU A 199 0.69 -0.04 -23.37
N SER A 200 1.25 0.80 -24.24
CA SER A 200 0.78 2.18 -24.43
C SER A 200 -0.67 2.24 -24.92
N THR A 201 -1.03 1.37 -25.88
CA THR A 201 -2.41 1.24 -26.39
C THR A 201 -3.36 0.74 -25.30
N HIS A 202 -2.93 -0.26 -24.54
CA HIS A 202 -3.68 -0.83 -23.43
C HIS A 202 -4.00 0.22 -22.37
N LEU A 203 -2.98 0.91 -21.86
CA LEU A 203 -3.15 1.96 -20.85
C LEU A 203 -4.04 3.08 -21.39
N SER A 204 -3.83 3.55 -22.62
CA SER A 204 -4.68 4.60 -23.23
C SER A 204 -6.16 4.20 -23.25
N SER A 205 -6.46 2.97 -23.67
CA SER A 205 -7.82 2.41 -23.70
C SER A 205 -8.41 2.26 -22.29
N LEU A 206 -7.59 1.86 -21.32
CA LEU A 206 -7.98 1.74 -19.92
C LEU A 206 -8.37 3.10 -19.35
N LEU A 207 -7.57 4.15 -19.57
CA LEU A 207 -7.86 5.49 -19.06
C LEU A 207 -9.19 6.04 -19.60
N VAL A 208 -9.48 5.82 -20.89
CA VAL A 208 -10.77 6.18 -21.49
C VAL A 208 -11.91 5.42 -20.82
N THR A 209 -11.74 4.12 -20.62
CA THR A 209 -12.77 3.28 -19.98
C THR A 209 -13.02 3.70 -18.53
N LEU A 210 -11.97 4.00 -17.77
CA LEU A 210 -12.10 4.46 -16.39
C LEU A 210 -12.81 5.82 -16.30
N ASP A 211 -12.55 6.73 -17.24
CA ASP A 211 -13.26 8.01 -17.31
C ASP A 211 -14.76 7.84 -17.65
N GLU A 212 -15.10 6.89 -18.54
CA GLU A 212 -16.48 6.52 -18.83
C GLU A 212 -17.18 5.92 -17.60
N VAL A 213 -16.54 4.99 -16.88
CA VAL A 213 -17.07 4.39 -15.65
C VAL A 213 -17.28 5.45 -14.58
N ARG A 214 -16.32 6.37 -14.40
CA ARG A 214 -16.46 7.49 -13.45
C ARG A 214 -17.69 8.34 -13.76
N LYS A 215 -17.83 8.78 -15.02
CA LYS A 215 -19.00 9.58 -15.47
C LYS A 215 -20.32 8.85 -15.29
N HIS A 216 -20.35 7.54 -15.54
CA HIS A 216 -21.53 6.72 -15.32
C HIS A 216 -21.89 6.64 -13.82
N ASN A 217 -20.93 6.37 -12.95
CA ASN A 217 -21.16 6.32 -11.50
C ASN A 217 -21.61 7.68 -10.93
N GLU A 218 -21.06 8.79 -11.43
CA GLU A 218 -21.53 10.15 -11.10
C GLU A 218 -23.00 10.35 -11.51
N TRP A 219 -23.39 9.86 -12.69
CA TRP A 219 -24.79 9.87 -13.14
C TRP A 219 -25.71 9.02 -12.25
N LEU A 220 -25.32 7.79 -11.91
CA LEU A 220 -26.10 6.93 -10.99
C LEU A 220 -26.25 7.58 -9.61
N ALA A 221 -25.19 8.22 -9.10
CA ALA A 221 -25.22 8.91 -7.81
C ALA A 221 -26.21 10.09 -7.81
N GLY A 222 -26.37 10.79 -8.94
CA GLY A 222 -27.38 11.84 -9.12
C GLY A 222 -28.83 11.35 -9.16
N GLN A 223 -29.05 10.04 -9.39
CA GLN A 223 -30.38 9.41 -9.40
C GLN A 223 -30.82 8.85 -8.03
N ARG A 224 -29.97 8.97 -6.98
CA ARG A 224 -30.19 8.39 -5.64
C ARG A 224 -31.46 8.86 -4.92
N ASP A 225 -32.02 10.01 -5.30
CA ASP A 225 -33.22 10.58 -4.65
C ASP A 225 -34.54 9.96 -5.15
N ARG A 226 -34.52 8.97 -6.07
CA ARG A 226 -35.71 8.25 -6.52
C ARG A 226 -35.95 6.98 -5.67
N PRO A 227 -37.02 6.90 -4.85
CA PRO A 227 -37.31 5.73 -4.04
C PRO A 227 -37.71 4.51 -4.90
N LEU A 228 -37.28 3.31 -4.49
CA LEU A 228 -37.82 2.04 -4.99
C LEU A 228 -39.27 1.89 -4.50
N LEU A 229 -40.23 2.07 -5.41
CA LEU A 229 -41.63 1.75 -5.15
C LEU A 229 -41.89 0.31 -5.58
N LEU A 230 -42.25 -0.54 -4.62
CA LEU A 230 -42.61 -1.94 -4.86
C LEU A 230 -44.10 -2.13 -4.55
N ASP A 231 -44.79 -2.92 -5.39
CA ASP A 231 -46.17 -3.31 -5.15
C ASP A 231 -46.29 -4.35 -4.02
N GLU A 232 -47.52 -4.70 -3.64
CA GLU A 232 -47.81 -5.68 -2.58
C GLU A 232 -47.26 -7.09 -2.86
N ASN A 233 -46.89 -7.37 -4.12
CA ASN A 233 -46.29 -8.62 -4.56
C ASN A 233 -44.76 -8.55 -4.68
N GLY A 234 -44.16 -7.38 -4.45
CA GLY A 234 -42.72 -7.15 -4.52
C GLY A 234 -42.18 -6.74 -5.89
N ASN A 235 -43.03 -6.38 -6.85
CA ASN A 235 -42.61 -5.90 -8.17
C ASN A 235 -42.41 -4.39 -8.20
N GLU A 236 -41.47 -3.89 -9.02
CA GLU A 236 -41.26 -2.45 -9.19
C GLU A 236 -42.46 -1.77 -9.90
N THR A 237 -42.97 -0.69 -9.30
CA THR A 237 -43.97 0.17 -9.95
C THR A 237 -43.24 1.27 -10.71
N TYR A 238 -43.23 1.18 -12.05
CA TYR A 238 -42.64 2.18 -12.93
C TYR A 238 -43.47 3.47 -12.93
N ASP A 239 -42.83 4.61 -12.64
CA ASP A 239 -43.35 5.91 -13.10
C ASP A 239 -43.17 5.98 -14.62
N SER A 240 -44.21 6.43 -15.33
CA SER A 240 -44.34 6.36 -16.80
C SER A 240 -43.35 7.20 -17.62
N GLU A 241 -42.35 7.81 -16.95
CA GLU A 241 -41.30 8.63 -17.57
C GLU A 241 -39.90 8.00 -17.45
N ASP A 242 -39.76 6.77 -16.94
CA ASP A 242 -38.47 6.06 -16.90
C ASP A 242 -38.18 5.40 -18.26
N ASP A 243 -37.11 5.87 -18.92
CA ASP A 243 -36.67 5.52 -20.27
C ASP A 243 -36.22 4.04 -20.41
N GLY A 244 -36.34 3.22 -19.35
CA GLY A 244 -35.74 1.89 -19.25
C GLY A 244 -34.20 1.93 -19.18
N ALA A 245 -33.61 3.10 -18.91
CA ALA A 245 -32.16 3.29 -18.83
C ALA A 245 -31.55 2.75 -17.52
N ALA A 246 -32.37 2.58 -16.48
CA ALA A 246 -31.97 2.02 -15.18
C ALA A 246 -32.24 0.50 -15.05
N ASP A 247 -32.83 -0.13 -16.07
CA ASP A 247 -33.14 -1.57 -16.09
C ASP A 247 -31.85 -2.40 -15.92
N GLY A 248 -31.66 -2.98 -14.73
CA GLY A 248 -30.56 -3.90 -14.44
C GLY A 248 -29.38 -3.33 -13.65
N HIS A 249 -29.52 -2.16 -13.01
CA HIS A 249 -28.53 -1.60 -12.09
C HIS A 249 -29.09 -1.48 -10.66
N TYR A 250 -28.81 -2.48 -9.81
CA TYR A 250 -29.19 -2.43 -8.39
C TYR A 250 -28.10 -1.80 -7.50
N PHE A 251 -26.86 -1.84 -7.95
CA PHE A 251 -25.69 -1.35 -7.23
C PHE A 251 -24.95 -0.27 -8.01
N ALA A 252 -24.39 0.70 -7.28
CA ALA A 252 -23.38 1.60 -7.82
C ALA A 252 -22.00 1.00 -7.53
N TYR A 253 -21.02 1.22 -8.40
CA TYR A 253 -19.65 0.76 -8.16
C TYR A 253 -18.76 1.92 -7.74
N GLU A 254 -17.93 1.71 -6.73
CA GLU A 254 -17.00 2.73 -6.23
C GLU A 254 -15.57 2.25 -6.43
N LEU A 255 -14.83 2.91 -7.33
CA LEU A 255 -13.42 2.62 -7.55
C LEU A 255 -12.62 3.17 -6.38
N GLU A 256 -12.19 2.30 -5.47
CA GLU A 256 -11.39 2.70 -4.31
C GLU A 256 -9.92 2.87 -4.68
N SER A 257 -9.37 1.98 -5.50
CA SER A 257 -7.98 2.08 -5.92
C SER A 257 -7.62 1.28 -7.18
N VAL A 258 -6.48 1.63 -7.77
CA VAL A 258 -5.82 0.89 -8.84
C VAL A 258 -4.44 0.46 -8.35
N GLN A 259 -4.14 -0.83 -8.46
CA GLN A 259 -2.81 -1.40 -8.34
C GLN A 259 -2.28 -1.67 -9.75
N MET A 260 -1.11 -1.13 -10.08
CA MET A 260 -0.55 -1.23 -11.42
C MET A 260 0.91 -1.65 -11.38
N CYS A 261 1.19 -2.86 -11.87
CA CYS A 261 2.54 -3.37 -12.10
C CYS A 261 2.87 -3.29 -13.58
N VAL A 262 3.45 -2.15 -13.97
CA VAL A 262 3.95 -1.92 -15.33
C VAL A 262 5.23 -2.73 -15.59
N GLY A 263 5.97 -3.03 -14.51
CA GLY A 263 7.28 -3.68 -14.52
C GLY A 263 8.31 -2.85 -15.27
N THR A 264 9.21 -3.47 -16.03
CA THR A 264 10.35 -2.76 -16.64
C THR A 264 9.94 -1.99 -17.89
N ILE A 265 10.09 -0.67 -17.81
CA ILE A 265 9.77 0.30 -18.84
C ILE A 265 11.08 0.74 -19.52
N PRO A 266 11.33 0.34 -20.78
CA PRO A 266 12.32 1.02 -21.60
C PRO A 266 11.93 2.48 -21.75
N VAL A 267 12.86 3.41 -21.57
CA VAL A 267 12.50 4.83 -21.69
C VAL A 267 12.13 5.19 -23.14
N SER A 268 10.84 5.36 -23.43
CA SER A 268 10.33 5.60 -24.79
C SER A 268 9.24 6.67 -24.82
N ARG A 269 9.00 7.27 -25.99
CA ARG A 269 8.21 8.51 -26.07
C ARG A 269 6.74 8.29 -25.74
N ASP A 270 6.20 7.16 -26.19
CA ASP A 270 4.77 6.95 -26.19
C ASP A 270 4.29 6.48 -24.82
N LEU A 271 5.04 5.60 -24.15
CA LEU A 271 4.66 5.05 -22.85
C LEU A 271 4.73 6.11 -21.74
N ASP A 272 5.75 6.96 -21.74
CA ASP A 272 5.89 8.05 -20.76
C ASP A 272 4.70 9.02 -20.83
N ASN A 273 4.24 9.37 -22.03
CA ASN A 273 3.08 10.25 -22.21
C ASN A 273 1.79 9.63 -21.67
N VAL A 274 1.60 8.32 -21.88
CA VAL A 274 0.41 7.62 -21.38
C VAL A 274 0.45 7.50 -19.85
N MET A 275 1.63 7.23 -19.27
CA MET A 275 1.80 7.22 -17.81
C MET A 275 1.55 8.61 -17.20
N LEU A 276 2.07 9.68 -17.81
CA LEU A 276 1.77 11.05 -17.38
C LEU A 276 0.28 11.38 -17.51
N THR A 277 -0.41 10.84 -18.53
CA THR A 277 -1.86 10.99 -18.68
C THR A 277 -2.61 10.23 -17.57
N ALA A 278 -2.15 9.02 -17.22
CA ALA A 278 -2.72 8.25 -16.11
C ALA A 278 -2.58 8.98 -14.78
N LEU A 279 -1.41 9.57 -14.52
CA LEU A 279 -1.14 10.42 -13.35
C LEU A 279 -1.96 11.73 -13.37
N GLY A 280 -2.35 12.20 -14.55
CA GLY A 280 -3.21 13.37 -14.74
C GLY A 280 -4.71 13.10 -14.55
N MET A 281 -5.14 11.84 -14.37
CA MET A 281 -6.55 11.52 -14.21
C MET A 281 -7.08 12.00 -12.84
N PRO A 282 -8.15 12.82 -12.81
CA PRO A 282 -8.72 13.28 -11.55
C PRO A 282 -9.54 12.17 -10.88
N GLY A 283 -9.39 12.05 -9.57
CA GLY A 283 -10.17 11.14 -8.73
C GLY A 283 -9.69 9.68 -8.75
N VAL A 284 -8.59 9.36 -9.43
CA VAL A 284 -7.99 8.02 -9.40
C VAL A 284 -6.97 7.93 -8.27
N VAL A 285 -7.11 6.91 -7.43
CA VAL A 285 -6.17 6.57 -6.35
C VAL A 285 -5.36 5.36 -6.78
N PHE A 286 -4.03 5.50 -6.82
CA PHE A 286 -3.13 4.36 -6.98
C PHE A 286 -2.73 3.87 -5.59
N SER A 287 -3.22 2.70 -5.19
CA SER A 287 -2.82 2.08 -3.92
C SER A 287 -1.42 1.47 -4.01
N GLU A 288 -1.02 1.04 -5.20
CA GLU A 288 0.36 0.66 -5.51
C GLU A 288 0.69 0.92 -6.98
N LEU A 289 1.83 1.55 -7.21
CA LEU A 289 2.40 1.74 -8.54
C LEU A 289 3.78 1.10 -8.61
N GLN A 290 3.90 -0.01 -9.34
CA GLN A 290 5.17 -0.68 -9.59
C GLN A 290 5.67 -0.42 -11.01
N LEU A 291 6.85 0.19 -11.12
CA LEU A 291 7.53 0.42 -12.39
C LEU A 291 9.05 0.36 -12.19
N SER A 292 9.76 -0.22 -13.15
CA SER A 292 11.21 -0.16 -13.27
C SER A 292 11.56 0.68 -14.50
N LEU A 293 12.62 1.49 -14.43
CA LEU A 293 13.06 2.32 -15.55
C LEU A 293 14.35 1.71 -16.08
N GLU A 294 14.26 1.02 -17.22
CA GLU A 294 15.43 0.47 -17.90
C GLU A 294 15.82 1.39 -19.06
N GLN A 295 17.11 1.62 -19.22
CA GLN A 295 17.61 2.34 -20.38
C GLN A 295 17.59 1.43 -21.60
N ASP A 296 17.14 1.96 -22.73
CA ASP A 296 17.23 1.24 -24.00
C ASP A 296 18.70 0.99 -24.35
N VAL A 297 19.16 -0.25 -24.12
CA VAL A 297 20.54 -0.72 -24.36
C VAL A 297 20.86 -0.75 -25.86
N GLN A 298 19.89 -0.55 -26.76
CA GLN A 298 20.13 -0.53 -28.21
C GLN A 298 20.81 0.75 -28.75
N THR A 299 21.49 1.54 -27.90
CA THR A 299 22.48 2.50 -28.41
C THR A 299 23.70 1.73 -28.89
N GLY A 300 23.72 1.40 -30.19
CA GLY A 300 24.84 0.75 -30.86
C GLY A 300 26.18 1.47 -30.61
N TYR A 301 27.27 0.70 -30.68
CA TYR A 301 28.68 1.10 -30.54
C TYR A 301 28.94 2.61 -30.61
N ALA A 302 28.82 3.29 -29.47
CA ALA A 302 29.22 4.68 -29.34
C ALA A 302 30.75 4.77 -29.16
N ARG A 303 31.34 5.88 -29.60
CA ARG A 303 32.74 6.18 -29.31
C ARG A 303 32.89 6.47 -27.82
N LEU A 304 34.02 6.09 -27.24
CA LEU A 304 34.36 6.39 -25.85
C LEU A 304 34.26 7.92 -25.64
N GLY A 305 33.32 8.37 -24.79
CA GLY A 305 33.16 9.79 -24.42
C GLY A 305 32.09 10.61 -25.15
N GLU A 306 31.19 10.02 -25.95
CA GLU A 306 30.03 10.74 -26.51
C GLU A 306 28.70 10.16 -26.00
N VAL A 307 27.89 10.97 -25.30
CA VAL A 307 26.53 10.56 -24.90
C VAL A 307 25.54 10.74 -26.05
N HIS A 308 24.88 9.65 -26.42
CA HIS A 308 23.96 9.63 -27.55
C HIS A 308 22.70 10.51 -27.26
N PRO A 309 22.21 11.32 -28.22
CA PRO A 309 21.03 12.19 -28.01
C PRO A 309 19.75 11.47 -27.54
N ARG A 310 19.63 10.17 -27.83
CA ARG A 310 18.53 9.33 -27.31
C ARG A 310 18.68 9.05 -25.81
N THR A 311 19.89 8.84 -25.31
CA THR A 311 20.18 8.64 -23.88
C THR A 311 19.82 9.90 -23.10
N LEU A 312 20.18 11.08 -23.61
CA LEU A 312 19.75 12.36 -23.05
C LEU A 312 18.22 12.56 -23.08
N ALA A 313 17.53 12.00 -24.07
CA ALA A 313 16.07 12.05 -24.15
C ALA A 313 15.43 11.07 -23.16
N ALA A 314 16.07 9.92 -22.94
CA ALA A 314 15.67 8.94 -21.96
C ALA A 314 15.79 9.53 -20.55
N TYR A 315 16.96 10.03 -20.15
CA TYR A 315 17.11 10.73 -18.87
C TYR A 315 16.05 11.79 -18.70
N HIS A 316 15.86 12.60 -19.75
CA HIS A 316 14.85 13.65 -19.75
C HIS A 316 13.48 13.13 -19.29
N ARG A 317 12.98 12.06 -19.91
CA ARG A 317 11.65 11.55 -19.59
C ARG A 317 11.58 10.81 -18.27
N CYS A 318 12.61 10.04 -17.90
CA CYS A 318 12.70 9.44 -16.57
C CYS A 318 12.52 10.49 -15.47
N GLY A 319 13.28 11.58 -15.56
CA GLY A 319 13.17 12.67 -14.58
C GLY A 319 11.79 13.33 -14.53
N MET A 320 11.15 13.54 -15.68
CA MET A 320 9.79 14.06 -15.71
C MET A 320 8.79 13.12 -15.03
N LEU A 321 8.90 11.81 -15.31
CA LEU A 321 8.00 10.81 -14.73
C LEU A 321 8.21 10.70 -13.21
N LEU A 322 9.46 10.63 -12.75
CA LEU A 322 9.82 10.58 -11.33
C LEU A 322 9.29 11.82 -10.59
N ASN A 323 9.49 13.02 -11.17
CA ASN A 323 9.00 14.24 -10.53
C ASN A 323 7.47 14.33 -10.56
N ALA A 324 6.81 13.84 -11.61
CA ALA A 324 5.35 13.74 -11.65
C ALA A 324 4.81 12.78 -10.57
N ILE A 325 5.49 11.64 -10.33
CA ILE A 325 5.11 10.66 -9.31
C ILE A 325 5.27 11.26 -7.90
N PHE A 326 6.44 11.81 -7.57
CA PHE A 326 6.81 12.22 -6.21
C PHE A 326 6.50 13.69 -5.90
N GLY A 327 6.81 14.60 -6.81
CA GLY A 327 6.61 16.05 -6.68
C GLY A 327 5.29 16.56 -7.25
N GLY A 328 4.53 15.71 -7.96
CA GLY A 328 3.20 16.04 -8.50
C GLY A 328 3.20 16.96 -9.73
N CYS A 329 4.36 17.41 -10.21
CA CYS A 329 4.47 18.23 -11.42
C CYS A 329 5.83 18.03 -12.10
N SER A 330 5.99 18.46 -13.36
CA SER A 330 7.29 18.56 -14.02
C SER A 330 7.79 20.00 -13.99
N ILE A 331 9.05 20.22 -13.60
CA ILE A 331 9.61 21.56 -13.30
C ILE A 331 10.60 22.07 -14.36
N THR A 332 11.17 21.17 -15.17
CA THR A 332 12.15 21.50 -16.22
C THR A 332 11.74 20.86 -17.55
N THR A 333 11.96 21.58 -18.64
CA THR A 333 11.72 21.10 -20.00
C THR A 333 12.91 21.34 -20.92
N ARG A 334 12.95 20.65 -22.06
CA ARG A 334 13.88 21.03 -23.13
C ARG A 334 13.49 22.39 -23.71
N PRO A 335 14.48 23.17 -24.20
CA PRO A 335 14.21 24.40 -24.93
C PRO A 335 13.19 24.14 -26.04
N LYS A 336 12.09 24.91 -26.06
CA LYS A 336 10.98 24.85 -27.05
C LYS A 336 9.96 23.71 -26.90
N SER A 337 9.94 22.93 -25.80
CA SER A 337 8.84 21.98 -25.54
C SER A 337 7.70 22.59 -24.71
N GLU A 338 6.45 22.17 -24.98
CA GLU A 338 5.28 22.65 -24.21
C GLU A 338 5.30 22.14 -22.76
N PRO A 339 4.90 22.97 -21.76
CA PRO A 339 4.69 22.55 -20.38
C PRO A 339 3.62 21.45 -20.29
N ARG A 340 3.97 20.26 -19.80
CA ARG A 340 2.95 19.25 -19.43
C ARG A 340 3.37 18.42 -18.23
N ALA A 341 2.55 18.51 -17.20
CA ALA A 341 1.99 17.42 -16.40
C ALA A 341 1.81 17.94 -14.97
N VAL A 342 0.55 18.16 -14.58
CA VAL A 342 0.17 18.31 -13.18
C VAL A 342 -0.52 17.01 -12.81
N ARG A 343 0.05 16.28 -11.86
CA ARG A 343 -0.57 15.08 -11.31
C ARG A 343 -1.88 15.48 -10.64
N ARG A 344 -2.95 14.77 -10.97
CA ARG A 344 -4.28 14.90 -10.34
C ARG A 344 -4.72 13.62 -9.64
N SER A 345 -3.95 12.54 -9.79
CA SER A 345 -4.11 11.30 -9.03
C SER A 345 -3.37 11.36 -7.69
N THR A 346 -3.76 10.47 -6.78
CA THR A 346 -3.01 10.19 -5.55
C THR A 346 -2.28 8.86 -5.70
N ILE A 347 -1.11 8.73 -5.06
CA ILE A 347 -0.32 7.49 -5.06
C ILE A 347 0.07 7.21 -3.61
N GLU A 348 -0.34 6.06 -3.10
CA GLU A 348 -0.07 5.65 -1.72
C GLU A 348 1.32 5.01 -1.60
N SER A 349 1.55 3.99 -2.45
CA SER A 349 2.77 3.17 -2.48
C SER A 349 3.41 3.17 -3.87
N VAL A 350 4.74 3.27 -3.90
CA VAL A 350 5.54 3.12 -5.12
C VAL A 350 6.56 2.01 -4.93
N VAL A 351 6.61 1.07 -5.86
CA VAL A 351 7.60 -0.02 -5.90
C VAL A 351 8.50 0.20 -7.11
N ILE A 352 9.80 0.38 -6.89
CA ILE A 352 10.77 0.56 -7.96
C ILE A 352 11.81 -0.56 -7.92
N PRO A 353 11.65 -1.62 -8.74
CA PRO A 353 12.72 -2.56 -9.01
C PRO A 353 13.84 -1.82 -9.76
N MET A 354 15.08 -1.95 -9.31
CA MET A 354 16.25 -1.18 -9.77
C MET A 354 17.13 -1.94 -10.77
N PHE A 355 16.54 -2.86 -11.55
CA PHE A 355 17.29 -3.61 -12.56
C PHE A 355 17.71 -2.69 -13.71
N GLY A 356 19.02 -2.48 -13.88
CA GLY A 356 19.56 -1.69 -15.00
C GLY A 356 19.42 -0.17 -14.88
N MET A 357 19.05 0.35 -13.69
CA MET A 357 19.07 1.80 -13.42
C MET A 357 20.52 2.28 -13.23
N ASP A 358 20.91 3.29 -14.00
CA ASP A 358 22.23 3.90 -13.90
C ASP A 358 22.29 5.03 -12.85
N ASP A 359 23.48 5.56 -12.65
CA ASP A 359 23.75 6.53 -11.59
C ASP A 359 23.04 7.89 -11.86
N GLN A 360 22.89 8.31 -13.12
CA GLN A 360 22.14 9.54 -13.44
C GLN A 360 20.64 9.42 -13.10
N ALA A 361 20.01 8.31 -13.47
CA ALA A 361 18.61 8.07 -13.14
C ALA A 361 18.42 7.92 -11.62
N PHE A 362 19.38 7.29 -10.93
CA PHE A 362 19.35 7.12 -9.48
C PHE A 362 19.46 8.43 -8.70
N SER A 363 20.40 9.32 -9.07
CA SER A 363 20.47 10.66 -8.46
C SER A 363 19.24 11.50 -8.79
N GLY A 364 18.68 11.37 -10.00
CA GLY A 364 17.40 12.00 -10.37
C GLY A 364 16.21 11.51 -9.54
N LEU A 365 16.15 10.21 -9.23
CA LEU A 365 15.19 9.63 -8.30
C LEU A 365 15.38 10.25 -6.91
N CYS A 366 16.59 10.21 -6.35
CA CYS A 366 16.87 10.74 -5.02
C CYS A 366 16.55 12.24 -4.91
N ALA A 367 16.86 13.04 -5.93
CA ALA A 367 16.49 14.46 -5.98
C ALA A 367 14.96 14.66 -5.98
N SER A 368 14.20 13.79 -6.64
CA SER A 368 12.73 13.82 -6.62
C SER A 368 12.17 13.39 -5.26
N LEU A 369 12.78 12.37 -4.64
CA LEU A 369 12.41 11.86 -3.33
C LEU A 369 12.63 12.90 -2.21
N ALA A 370 13.69 13.70 -2.32
CA ALA A 370 14.05 14.73 -1.36
C ALA A 370 12.98 15.84 -1.19
N ASP A 371 12.12 16.02 -2.21
CA ASP A 371 11.00 16.95 -2.20
C ASP A 371 9.66 16.24 -2.50
N ALA A 372 9.58 14.92 -2.27
CA ALA A 372 8.35 14.16 -2.43
C ALA A 372 7.27 14.71 -1.48
N SER A 373 6.06 14.93 -1.99
CA SER A 373 4.99 15.58 -1.21
C SER A 373 3.71 14.76 -1.07
N ALA A 374 3.61 13.65 -1.81
CA ALA A 374 2.34 12.96 -1.94
C ALA A 374 2.47 11.46 -2.21
N VAL A 375 3.56 10.84 -1.74
CA VAL A 375 3.79 9.39 -1.67
C VAL A 375 4.24 9.06 -0.25
N ARG A 376 3.68 8.01 0.37
CA ARG A 376 3.98 7.66 1.76
C ARG A 376 4.81 6.39 1.90
N LYS A 377 4.62 5.42 1.01
CA LYS A 377 5.31 4.12 1.05
C LYS A 377 6.22 3.97 -0.18
N LEU A 378 7.46 3.57 0.05
CA LEU A 378 8.45 3.35 -0.99
C LEU A 378 9.13 1.99 -0.82
N THR A 379 9.10 1.16 -1.86
CA THR A 379 9.88 -0.08 -1.93
C THR A 379 10.94 0.04 -3.01
N LEU A 380 12.21 -0.14 -2.64
CA LEU A 380 13.33 -0.18 -3.58
C LEU A 380 13.93 -1.58 -3.62
N GLY A 381 13.87 -2.22 -4.79
CA GLY A 381 14.40 -3.56 -4.99
C GLY A 381 15.71 -3.55 -5.77
N GLY A 382 16.81 -4.03 -5.20
CA GLY A 382 18.08 -4.17 -5.94
C GLY A 382 18.86 -2.86 -6.13
N ALA A 383 18.57 -1.82 -5.36
CA ALA A 383 19.24 -0.51 -5.47
C ALA A 383 20.77 -0.57 -5.35
N PHE A 384 21.30 -1.60 -4.68
CA PHE A 384 22.70 -1.75 -4.35
C PHE A 384 23.42 -2.88 -5.11
N ARG A 385 22.78 -3.49 -6.13
CA ARG A 385 23.40 -4.58 -6.89
C ARG A 385 23.12 -4.59 -8.40
N PRO A 386 24.08 -5.10 -9.20
CA PRO A 386 25.49 -5.35 -8.86
C PRO A 386 26.29 -4.04 -9.00
N LEU A 387 26.86 -3.53 -7.90
CA LEU A 387 27.63 -2.26 -7.89
C LEU A 387 29.05 -2.47 -7.40
N THR A 388 29.97 -1.64 -7.87
CA THR A 388 31.28 -1.50 -7.22
C THR A 388 31.12 -0.87 -5.83
N PRO A 389 32.08 -1.06 -4.89
CA PRO A 389 32.00 -0.43 -3.58
C PRO A 389 31.81 1.09 -3.64
N VAL A 390 32.54 1.77 -4.55
CA VAL A 390 32.44 3.23 -4.75
C VAL A 390 31.03 3.65 -5.19
N GLN A 391 30.46 2.96 -6.17
CA GLN A 391 29.08 3.25 -6.61
C GLN A 391 28.05 2.96 -5.52
N ARG A 392 28.25 1.90 -4.74
CA ARG A 392 27.36 1.56 -3.63
C ARG A 392 27.38 2.66 -2.55
N THR A 393 28.57 3.10 -2.14
CA THR A 393 28.72 4.20 -1.18
C THR A 393 28.06 5.47 -1.68
N TRP A 394 28.28 5.82 -2.94
CA TRP A 394 27.64 6.98 -3.56
C TRP A 394 26.11 6.88 -3.59
N ARG A 395 25.55 5.70 -3.90
CA ARG A 395 24.08 5.50 -3.83
C ARG A 395 23.54 5.62 -2.42
N TRP A 396 24.28 5.13 -1.42
CA TRP A 396 23.92 5.33 -0.02
C TRP A 396 23.92 6.80 0.38
N GLN A 397 24.89 7.58 -0.08
CA GLN A 397 24.93 9.02 0.17
C GLN A 397 23.69 9.73 -0.38
N TRP A 398 23.35 9.49 -1.65
CA TRP A 398 22.17 10.08 -2.30
C TRP A 398 20.84 9.66 -1.66
N LEU A 399 20.69 8.36 -1.36
CA LEU A 399 19.48 7.86 -0.72
C LEU A 399 19.33 8.43 0.70
N THR A 400 20.43 8.52 1.45
CA THR A 400 20.46 9.10 2.80
C THR A 400 20.05 10.56 2.78
N TYR A 401 20.61 11.32 1.85
CA TYR A 401 20.25 12.71 1.66
C TYR A 401 18.74 12.87 1.37
N ALA A 402 18.21 12.03 0.48
CA ALA A 402 16.82 12.12 0.05
C ALA A 402 15.81 11.76 1.15
N LEU A 403 16.15 10.79 2.01
CA LEU A 403 15.17 10.15 2.88
C LEU A 403 15.39 10.39 4.38
N PHE A 404 16.64 10.46 4.83
CA PHE A 404 16.99 10.53 6.25
C PHE A 404 17.57 11.89 6.67
N SER A 405 18.06 12.71 5.74
CA SER A 405 18.60 14.03 6.06
C SER A 405 17.51 14.99 6.52
N GLU A 406 17.80 15.78 7.56
CA GLU A 406 16.98 16.92 7.97
C GLU A 406 16.82 17.99 6.88
N ALA A 407 17.59 17.94 5.80
CA ALA A 407 17.37 18.82 4.65
C ALA A 407 16.18 18.38 3.79
N SER A 408 15.85 17.09 3.80
CA SER A 408 14.74 16.53 3.03
C SER A 408 13.39 17.09 3.48
N ARG A 409 12.45 17.15 2.54
CA ARG A 409 11.03 17.46 2.75
C ARG A 409 10.14 16.30 2.33
N SER A 410 10.72 15.11 2.16
CA SER A 410 10.01 13.92 1.71
C SER A 410 8.81 13.61 2.61
N SER A 411 7.67 13.30 1.97
CA SER A 411 6.45 12.81 2.62
C SER A 411 6.48 11.30 2.92
N ILE A 412 7.58 10.62 2.62
CA ILE A 412 7.72 9.17 2.79
C ILE A 412 7.87 8.85 4.27
N GLU A 413 7.01 7.95 4.74
CA GLU A 413 6.94 7.52 6.13
C GLU A 413 7.37 6.05 6.30
N GLU A 414 7.16 5.25 5.25
CA GLU A 414 7.49 3.82 5.22
C GLU A 414 8.40 3.49 4.04
N ILE A 415 9.51 2.82 4.33
CA ILE A 415 10.49 2.40 3.34
C ILE A 415 10.81 0.90 3.48
N ASN A 416 10.81 0.20 2.35
CA ASN A 416 11.28 -1.17 2.24
C ASN A 416 12.47 -1.26 1.28
N LEU A 417 13.63 -1.67 1.80
CA LEU A 417 14.87 -1.84 1.04
C LEU A 417 15.19 -3.33 0.89
N MET A 418 15.09 -3.82 -0.35
CA MET A 418 15.37 -5.22 -0.67
C MET A 418 16.76 -5.39 -1.28
N GLY A 419 17.52 -6.36 -0.78
CA GLY A 419 18.88 -6.62 -1.25
C GLY A 419 19.94 -5.74 -0.59
N VAL A 420 19.75 -5.45 0.69
CA VAL A 420 20.69 -4.91 1.69
C VAL A 420 22.19 -5.17 1.42
N GLN A 421 23.07 -4.18 1.24
CA GLN A 421 24.50 -4.36 1.56
C GLN A 421 25.10 -3.08 2.16
N LEU A 422 25.77 -3.22 3.29
CA LEU A 422 26.46 -2.14 4.00
C LEU A 422 27.88 -2.55 4.36
N SER A 423 28.86 -1.72 4.00
CA SER A 423 30.22 -1.73 4.55
C SER A 423 30.48 -0.57 5.50
N GLN A 424 31.67 -0.57 6.09
CA GLN A 424 32.09 0.47 7.01
C GLN A 424 32.20 1.84 6.31
N GLU A 425 32.66 1.85 5.06
CA GLU A 425 32.74 3.04 4.21
C GLU A 425 31.35 3.62 3.94
N ASP A 426 30.37 2.76 3.63
CA ASP A 426 29.00 3.19 3.37
C ASP A 426 28.42 3.91 4.61
N VAL A 427 28.56 3.32 5.80
CA VAL A 427 28.02 3.92 7.04
C VAL A 427 28.74 5.21 7.43
N ASN A 428 30.04 5.33 7.15
CA ASN A 428 30.76 6.59 7.36
C ASN A 428 30.23 7.69 6.43
N ALA A 429 30.05 7.37 5.14
CA ALA A 429 29.50 8.30 4.16
C ALA A 429 28.05 8.72 4.49
N ILE A 430 27.22 7.81 5.01
CA ILE A 430 25.88 8.11 5.52
C ILE A 430 25.96 9.15 6.66
N ALA A 431 26.86 8.95 7.63
CA ALA A 431 27.02 9.87 8.75
C ALA A 431 27.47 11.27 8.30
N GLU A 432 28.37 11.34 7.31
CA GLU A 432 28.83 12.59 6.70
C GLU A 432 27.68 13.33 6.01
N VAL A 433 26.85 12.64 5.23
CA VAL A 433 25.68 13.24 4.56
C VAL A 433 24.65 13.78 5.56
N LEU A 434 24.38 13.05 6.64
CA LEU A 434 23.46 13.51 7.69
C LEU A 434 23.97 14.80 8.36
N THR A 435 25.29 14.95 8.48
CA THR A 435 25.94 16.12 9.07
C THR A 435 26.03 17.29 8.08
N ALA A 436 26.52 17.04 6.87
CA ALA A 436 26.78 18.04 5.83
C ALA A 436 25.51 18.53 5.14
N LYS A 437 24.42 17.75 5.21
CA LYS A 437 23.11 18.07 4.61
C LYS A 437 23.19 18.28 3.09
N VAL A 438 24.10 17.57 2.43
CA VAL A 438 24.30 17.52 0.98
C VAL A 438 24.58 16.08 0.54
N PRO A 439 24.23 15.68 -0.68
CA PRO A 439 24.42 14.31 -1.15
C PRO A 439 25.89 13.93 -1.38
N GLU A 440 26.78 14.85 -1.76
CA GLU A 440 28.17 14.54 -2.11
C GLU A 440 29.14 15.43 -1.32
N PRO A 441 29.51 15.06 -0.08
CA PRO A 441 30.34 15.90 0.79
C PRO A 441 31.81 15.98 0.37
N ASP A 442 32.36 14.95 -0.29
CA ASP A 442 33.79 14.84 -0.64
C ASP A 442 34.26 15.77 -1.78
N GLU A 443 33.36 16.32 -2.61
CA GLU A 443 33.71 17.36 -3.59
C GLU A 443 33.87 18.75 -2.96
N ALA A 444 33.60 18.89 -1.65
CA ALA A 444 33.63 20.15 -0.92
C ALA A 444 34.85 20.27 0.01
N THR A 445 36.01 19.73 -0.38
CA THR A 445 37.22 19.62 0.47
C THR A 445 37.68 20.95 1.08
N ASP A 446 37.46 22.10 0.44
CA ASP A 446 37.82 23.41 1.02
C ASP A 446 36.69 24.08 1.82
N ALA A 447 35.43 23.68 1.61
CA ALA A 447 34.26 24.27 2.28
C ALA A 447 33.74 23.45 3.46
N ALA A 448 34.02 22.14 3.50
CA ALA A 448 33.65 21.23 4.57
C ALA A 448 34.45 21.52 5.85
N GLU A 449 35.76 21.81 5.76
CA GLU A 449 36.58 22.22 6.91
C GLU A 449 36.09 23.54 7.55
N ALA A 450 35.59 24.49 6.75
CA ALA A 450 35.01 25.73 7.25
C ALA A 450 33.62 25.53 7.91
N ALA A 451 32.86 24.50 7.50
CA ALA A 451 31.54 24.19 8.06
C ALA A 451 31.59 23.47 9.42
N TYR A 452 32.74 22.91 9.83
CA TYR A 452 32.91 22.27 11.14
C TYR A 452 32.82 23.27 12.33
N THR A 453 32.91 24.58 12.08
CA THR A 453 33.03 25.60 13.14
C THR A 453 31.82 26.52 13.33
N GLU A 454 30.88 26.59 12.38
CA GLU A 454 29.66 27.40 12.52
C GLU A 454 28.41 26.52 12.47
N GLY A 455 27.59 26.64 13.51
CA GLY A 455 26.41 25.80 13.74
C GLY A 455 25.57 25.59 12.49
N GLY A 456 25.28 24.31 12.21
CA GLY A 456 24.32 23.76 11.27
C GLY A 456 23.89 24.71 10.14
N ARG A 457 24.53 24.61 8.97
CA ARG A 457 24.09 25.29 7.74
C ARG A 457 22.56 25.15 7.59
N ALA A 458 21.87 26.29 7.60
CA ALA A 458 20.47 26.33 7.24
C ALA A 458 20.31 25.93 5.77
N VAL A 459 19.27 25.17 5.45
CA VAL A 459 18.98 24.80 4.06
C VAL A 459 18.59 26.06 3.30
N GLU A 460 19.38 26.43 2.29
CA GLU A 460 19.15 27.61 1.46
C GLU A 460 18.39 27.25 0.18
N TYR A 461 17.57 28.19 -0.29
CA TYR A 461 16.77 28.06 -1.50
C TYR A 461 17.01 29.24 -2.44
N LEU A 462 16.95 28.96 -3.74
CA LEU A 462 17.07 29.93 -4.82
C LEU A 462 15.75 30.03 -5.57
N CYS A 463 15.21 31.24 -5.66
CA CYS A 463 14.14 31.60 -6.58
C CYS A 463 14.75 31.73 -7.97
N VAL A 464 14.29 30.91 -8.90
CA VAL A 464 14.75 30.91 -10.29
C VAL A 464 13.56 31.21 -11.21
N PRO A 465 13.62 32.29 -11.99
CA PRO A 465 12.53 32.65 -12.91
C PRO A 465 12.31 31.62 -14.00
N LYS A 466 11.12 31.60 -14.57
CA LYS A 466 10.78 30.86 -15.79
C LYS A 466 11.73 31.18 -16.96
N GLY A 467 12.11 30.14 -17.71
CA GLY A 467 12.98 30.24 -18.88
C GLY A 467 14.49 30.27 -18.56
N THR A 468 14.87 30.07 -17.30
CA THR A 468 16.28 30.05 -16.89
C THR A 468 16.94 28.74 -17.32
N SER A 469 18.17 28.85 -17.85
CA SER A 469 18.97 27.69 -18.26
C SER A 469 19.65 27.02 -17.07
N VAL A 470 19.41 25.72 -16.90
CA VAL A 470 20.00 24.87 -15.86
C VAL A 470 20.88 23.82 -16.53
N ARG A 471 22.17 23.78 -16.19
CA ARG A 471 23.13 22.79 -16.69
C ARG A 471 23.15 21.59 -15.74
N ILE A 472 22.77 20.42 -16.20
CA ILE A 472 22.79 19.18 -15.42
C ILE A 472 24.20 18.59 -15.47
N LYS A 473 24.77 18.28 -14.29
CA LYS A 473 26.00 17.50 -14.19
C LYS A 473 25.68 16.06 -14.54
N GLU A 474 26.41 15.45 -15.48
CA GLU A 474 26.24 14.04 -15.80
C GLU A 474 27.04 13.15 -14.84
N SER A 475 26.60 11.89 -14.73
CA SER A 475 27.09 10.78 -13.89
C SER A 475 28.57 10.82 -13.49
N ILE A 476 28.90 10.25 -12.33
CA ILE A 476 30.27 10.00 -11.84
C ILE A 476 31.17 9.37 -12.92
N ALA A 477 30.60 8.53 -13.79
CA ALA A 477 31.33 7.85 -14.85
C ALA A 477 31.73 8.77 -16.02
N ASN A 478 31.11 9.94 -16.19
CA ASN A 478 31.33 10.82 -17.34
C ASN A 478 31.15 12.32 -16.98
N PRO A 479 32.03 12.91 -16.14
CA PRO A 479 31.84 14.24 -15.55
C PRO A 479 31.97 15.42 -16.52
N ASN A 480 32.39 15.19 -17.78
CA ASN A 480 32.65 16.25 -18.77
C ASN A 480 31.48 16.56 -19.69
N ASP A 481 30.44 15.72 -19.71
CA ASP A 481 29.24 15.97 -20.50
C ASP A 481 28.19 16.71 -19.65
N SER A 482 27.46 17.63 -20.28
CA SER A 482 26.39 18.35 -19.59
C SER A 482 25.22 18.65 -20.52
N THR A 483 24.01 18.51 -19.98
CA THR A 483 22.78 18.88 -20.68
C THR A 483 22.18 20.14 -20.10
N THR A 484 21.64 21.01 -20.96
CA THR A 484 20.96 22.24 -20.53
C THR A 484 19.45 22.09 -20.67
N LEU A 485 18.73 22.51 -19.64
CA LEU A 485 17.26 22.54 -19.57
C LEU A 485 16.78 23.94 -19.24
N GLU A 486 15.52 24.24 -19.54
CA GLU A 486 14.88 25.50 -19.16
C GLU A 486 13.80 25.27 -18.10
N THR A 487 13.70 26.18 -17.13
CA THR A 487 12.62 26.19 -16.13
C THR A 487 11.27 26.49 -16.80
N VAL A 488 10.26 25.68 -16.45
CA VAL A 488 8.92 25.78 -17.05
C VAL A 488 8.11 26.93 -16.46
N ASP A 489 8.35 27.19 -15.18
CA ASP A 489 7.70 28.19 -14.35
C ASP A 489 8.73 28.73 -13.35
N ASP A 490 8.35 29.76 -12.60
CA ASP A 490 9.15 30.23 -11.48
C ASP A 490 9.26 29.10 -10.45
N PHE A 491 10.49 28.72 -10.10
CA PHE A 491 10.74 27.55 -9.25
C PHE A 491 11.78 27.81 -8.16
N MET A 492 11.63 27.06 -7.06
CA MET A 492 12.53 27.11 -5.92
C MET A 492 13.49 25.93 -5.95
N PHE A 493 14.73 26.16 -6.34
CA PHE A 493 15.77 25.13 -6.24
C PHE A 493 16.45 25.17 -4.89
N ARG A 494 16.86 24.00 -4.39
CA ARG A 494 17.67 23.92 -3.19
C ARG A 494 19.14 24.14 -3.56
N LEU A 495 19.81 25.02 -2.82
CA LEU A 495 21.24 25.25 -2.99
C LEU A 495 22.02 24.14 -2.27
N LEU A 496 22.92 23.47 -2.99
CA LEU A 496 23.80 22.45 -2.43
C LEU A 496 25.15 23.04 -2.03
N GLN A 497 25.74 23.85 -2.91
CA GLN A 497 27.01 24.51 -2.66
C GLN A 497 27.08 25.83 -3.42
N ASN A 498 27.61 26.85 -2.74
CA ASN A 498 27.98 28.11 -3.35
C ASN A 498 29.50 28.11 -3.48
N ASP A 499 30.02 28.11 -4.71
CA ASP A 499 31.41 28.49 -4.91
C ASP A 499 31.43 30.01 -4.72
N ASN A 500 31.85 30.47 -3.53
CA ASN A 500 31.81 31.89 -3.16
C ASN A 500 32.64 32.80 -4.10
N GLU A 501 33.40 32.22 -5.04
CA GLU A 501 34.20 32.88 -6.08
C GLU A 501 33.69 32.61 -7.52
N GLY A 502 32.65 31.78 -7.71
CA GLY A 502 32.20 31.29 -9.02
C GLY A 502 31.00 32.03 -9.62
N GLU A 503 30.95 32.10 -10.97
CA GLU A 503 29.78 32.54 -11.75
C GLU A 503 28.59 31.55 -11.69
N TRP A 504 28.74 30.43 -10.97
CA TRP A 504 27.86 29.28 -11.03
C TRP A 504 27.51 28.74 -9.64
N MET A 505 26.25 28.36 -9.43
CA MET A 505 25.75 27.80 -8.17
C MET A 505 25.29 26.35 -8.36
N ASN A 506 25.66 25.44 -7.45
CA ASN A 506 25.23 24.04 -7.48
C ASN A 506 23.86 23.89 -6.82
N VAL A 507 22.92 23.31 -7.55
CA VAL A 507 21.53 23.15 -7.14
C VAL A 507 21.05 21.71 -7.26
N LEU A 508 20.13 21.32 -6.39
CA LEU A 508 19.40 20.07 -6.51
C LEU A 508 18.27 20.25 -7.53
N VAL A 509 18.29 19.46 -8.60
CA VAL A 509 17.27 19.50 -9.66
C VAL A 509 16.41 18.22 -9.58
N PRO A 510 15.15 18.31 -9.11
CA PRO A 510 14.24 17.17 -9.08
C PRO A 510 14.15 16.43 -10.42
N GLY A 511 14.24 15.10 -10.38
CA GLY A 511 14.27 14.23 -11.55
C GLY A 511 15.60 14.20 -12.32
N ARG A 512 16.60 15.01 -11.91
CA ARG A 512 17.87 15.16 -12.63
C ARG A 512 19.12 14.98 -11.79
N GLY A 513 19.03 15.14 -10.46
CA GLY A 513 20.20 15.07 -9.58
C GLY A 513 20.85 16.45 -9.46
N ASN A 514 22.17 16.50 -9.64
CA ASN A 514 22.94 17.74 -9.51
C ASN A 514 22.84 18.62 -10.77
N GLY A 515 22.58 19.91 -10.57
CA GLY A 515 22.57 20.92 -11.62
C GLY A 515 23.32 22.17 -11.22
N VAL A 516 23.55 23.04 -12.19
CA VAL A 516 24.32 24.28 -12.06
C VAL A 516 23.58 25.41 -12.77
N ILE A 517 23.46 26.55 -12.10
CA ILE A 517 22.77 27.76 -12.59
C ILE A 517 23.72 28.95 -12.49
N ALA A 518 23.65 29.87 -13.45
CA ALA A 518 24.45 31.09 -13.41
C ALA A 518 24.00 32.00 -12.26
N SER A 519 24.96 32.57 -11.53
CA SER A 519 24.68 33.34 -10.31
C SER A 519 23.80 34.58 -10.54
N GLY A 520 23.82 35.14 -11.75
CA GLY A 520 22.99 36.28 -12.16
C GLY A 520 21.52 35.94 -12.43
N ASP A 521 21.20 34.66 -12.65
CA ASP A 521 19.86 34.22 -13.06
C ASP A 521 19.01 33.72 -11.87
N ALA A 522 19.54 33.79 -10.65
CA ALA A 522 18.88 33.29 -9.44
C ALA A 522 18.95 34.30 -8.29
N HIS A 523 17.92 34.32 -7.45
CA HIS A 523 17.86 35.14 -6.26
C HIS A 523 17.69 34.27 -5.02
N ARG A 524 18.42 34.54 -3.94
CA ARG A 524 18.22 33.81 -2.67
C ARG A 524 16.82 34.11 -2.12
N ALA A 525 16.10 33.05 -1.76
CA ALA A 525 14.76 33.18 -1.20
C ALA A 525 14.82 33.82 0.19
N GLU A 526 14.04 34.87 0.42
CA GLU A 526 13.83 35.36 1.78
C GLU A 526 12.97 34.35 2.57
N SER A 527 13.41 34.02 3.78
CA SER A 527 12.85 32.97 4.65
C SER A 527 11.33 33.07 4.91
N LYS A 528 10.71 34.23 4.65
CA LYS A 528 9.27 34.50 4.86
C LYS A 528 8.34 34.04 3.74
N VAL A 529 8.84 33.68 2.55
CA VAL A 529 8.01 33.36 1.36
C VAL A 529 7.72 31.86 1.21
N LEU A 530 8.25 31.01 2.10
CA LEU A 530 8.03 29.57 2.05
C LEU A 530 6.55 29.26 2.37
N LEU A 531 5.71 29.11 1.35
CA LEU A 531 4.51 28.28 1.40
C LEU A 531 5.00 26.84 1.62
N GLN A 532 5.30 26.50 2.87
CA GLN A 532 5.86 25.21 3.23
C GLN A 532 4.78 24.15 2.99
N PRO A 533 5.01 23.17 2.10
CA PRO A 533 4.30 21.90 2.23
C PRO A 533 4.61 21.40 3.64
N SER A 534 3.57 21.09 4.41
CA SER A 534 3.70 20.52 5.73
C SER A 534 4.60 19.29 5.64
N ARG A 535 5.81 19.34 6.24
CA ARG A 535 6.57 18.12 6.54
C ARG A 535 5.62 17.15 7.25
N SER A 536 5.68 15.86 6.92
CA SER A 536 5.26 14.86 7.92
C SER A 536 6.11 15.15 9.17
N SER A 537 5.47 15.40 10.30
CA SER A 537 6.15 15.92 11.50
C SER A 537 7.26 15.01 12.03
N ASP A 538 7.26 13.74 11.58
CA ASP A 538 8.03 12.66 12.20
C ASP A 538 9.05 12.01 11.23
N GLY A 539 9.11 12.39 9.94
CA GLY A 539 10.02 11.77 8.96
C GLY A 539 9.72 10.28 8.70
N ILE A 540 10.76 9.46 8.46
CA ILE A 540 10.61 8.01 8.32
C ILE A 540 10.30 7.39 9.68
N THR A 541 9.24 6.59 9.74
CA THR A 541 8.75 5.93 10.95
C THR A 541 8.69 4.41 10.81
N SER A 542 8.70 3.88 9.59
CA SER A 542 8.73 2.44 9.30
C SER A 542 9.89 2.10 8.36
N LEU A 543 10.76 1.18 8.76
CA LEU A 543 11.87 0.68 7.95
C LEU A 543 11.84 -0.85 7.90
N SER A 544 11.79 -1.39 6.68
CA SER A 544 12.02 -2.81 6.41
C SER A 544 13.32 -2.99 5.61
N LEU A 545 14.18 -3.89 6.08
CA LEU A 545 15.46 -4.22 5.48
C LEU A 545 15.51 -5.72 5.17
N SER A 546 15.66 -6.07 3.90
CA SER A 546 15.98 -7.44 3.49
C SER A 546 17.44 -7.49 3.08
N ILE A 547 18.28 -8.09 3.93
CA ILE A 547 19.70 -8.29 3.70
C ILE A 547 19.89 -9.40 2.66
N ASP A 548 20.84 -9.18 1.76
CA ASP A 548 21.09 -10.13 0.69
C ASP A 548 21.60 -11.48 1.15
N SER A 549 21.10 -12.52 0.49
CA SER A 549 21.49 -13.88 0.78
C SER A 549 22.93 -14.21 0.38
N ASN A 550 23.51 -13.46 -0.56
CA ASN A 550 24.87 -13.68 -1.03
C ASN A 550 25.91 -12.77 -0.35
N ALA A 551 25.50 -11.88 0.55
CA ALA A 551 26.40 -10.96 1.24
C ALA A 551 26.62 -11.40 2.69
N GLU A 552 27.89 -11.53 3.10
CA GLU A 552 28.25 -11.58 4.51
C GLU A 552 28.08 -10.17 5.10
N GLN A 553 26.91 -9.89 5.68
CA GLN A 553 26.64 -8.61 6.34
C GLN A 553 27.17 -8.64 7.76
N GLU A 554 28.07 -7.71 8.11
CA GLU A 554 28.50 -7.54 9.49
C GLU A 554 27.40 -6.84 10.30
N MET A 555 26.91 -7.51 11.36
CA MET A 555 25.85 -6.99 12.23
C MET A 555 26.22 -5.69 12.96
N PRO A 556 27.46 -5.47 13.45
CA PRO A 556 27.85 -4.19 14.04
C PRO A 556 27.72 -3.00 13.07
N ILE A 557 27.96 -3.23 11.78
CA ILE A 557 27.79 -2.20 10.74
C ILE A 557 26.31 -1.88 10.56
N LEU A 558 25.45 -2.91 10.49
CA LEU A 558 24.00 -2.74 10.40
C LEU A 558 23.46 -1.98 11.62
N LEU A 559 23.91 -2.32 12.83
CA LEU A 559 23.53 -1.64 14.06
C LEU A 559 23.96 -0.17 14.06
N ARG A 560 25.18 0.13 13.59
CA ARG A 560 25.66 1.51 13.47
C ARG A 560 24.83 2.31 12.46
N PHE A 561 24.38 1.69 11.37
CA PHE A 561 23.41 2.31 10.47
C PHE A 561 22.09 2.62 11.18
N ILE A 562 21.50 1.66 11.91
CA ILE A 562 20.27 1.86 12.67
C ILE A 562 20.43 2.98 13.71
N GLN A 563 21.58 3.09 14.37
CA GLN A 563 21.88 4.20 15.30
C GLN A 563 21.83 5.58 14.63
N LEU A 564 22.17 5.69 13.35
CA LEU A 564 22.13 6.95 12.61
C LEU A 564 20.70 7.36 12.21
N VAL A 565 19.85 6.40 11.85
CA VAL A 565 18.52 6.67 11.25
C VAL A 565 17.33 6.31 12.15
N GLY A 566 17.55 5.58 13.24
CA GLY A 566 16.51 4.90 14.02
C GLY A 566 15.68 5.77 14.95
N ARG A 567 16.08 7.02 15.20
CA ARG A 567 15.54 7.83 16.30
C ARG A 567 14.02 8.08 16.23
N SER A 568 13.46 8.21 15.03
CA SER A 568 12.02 8.43 14.78
C SER A 568 11.24 7.15 14.45
N MET A 569 11.91 5.98 14.45
CA MET A 569 11.30 4.74 14.02
C MET A 569 10.32 4.20 15.07
N LYS A 570 9.14 3.83 14.58
CA LYS A 570 8.08 3.12 15.30
C LYS A 570 8.09 1.64 14.90
N LYS A 571 8.28 1.35 13.61
CA LYS A 571 8.34 0.00 13.05
C LYS A 571 9.72 -0.31 12.45
N LEU A 572 10.28 -1.45 12.86
CA LEU A 572 11.52 -1.99 12.31
C LEU A 572 11.33 -3.45 11.93
N SER A 573 11.66 -3.78 10.67
CA SER A 573 11.66 -5.14 10.15
C SER A 573 13.03 -5.45 9.55
N ILE A 574 13.64 -6.55 9.98
CA ILE A 574 14.93 -7.00 9.46
C ILE A 574 14.81 -8.47 9.06
N GLN A 575 15.18 -8.76 7.82
CA GLN A 575 15.26 -10.10 7.28
C GLN A 575 16.70 -10.37 6.83
N THR A 576 17.28 -11.48 7.27
CA THR A 576 18.63 -11.92 6.89
C THR A 576 18.63 -13.32 6.29
N ALA A 577 19.61 -13.67 5.47
CA ALA A 577 19.87 -15.07 5.16
C ALA A 577 20.91 -15.62 6.14
N GLY A 578 20.49 -16.52 7.02
CA GLY A 578 21.36 -17.14 8.01
C GLY A 578 21.27 -16.52 9.40
N SER A 579 21.78 -17.28 10.38
CA SER A 579 21.62 -17.04 11.81
C SER A 579 22.68 -16.08 12.36
N THR A 580 22.47 -14.78 12.23
CA THR A 580 23.35 -13.74 12.81
C THR A 580 22.76 -13.13 14.07
N ALA A 581 23.60 -12.91 15.09
CA ALA A 581 23.17 -12.34 16.36
C ALA A 581 23.21 -10.81 16.35
N LEU A 582 22.14 -10.19 16.87
CA LEU A 582 22.00 -8.75 17.06
C LEU A 582 21.69 -8.44 18.53
N ASP A 583 22.30 -7.37 19.03
CA ASP A 583 22.05 -6.90 20.39
C ASP A 583 20.75 -6.09 20.43
N VAL A 584 19.72 -6.67 21.05
CA VAL A 584 18.41 -6.05 21.19
C VAL A 584 18.46 -4.80 22.04
N HIS A 585 19.33 -4.71 23.05
CA HIS A 585 19.48 -3.51 23.87
C HIS A 585 19.92 -2.31 23.02
N GLU A 586 20.90 -2.53 22.14
CA GLU A 586 21.39 -1.46 21.26
C GLU A 586 20.37 -1.09 20.17
N ILE A 587 19.57 -2.03 19.67
CA ILE A 587 18.45 -1.72 18.76
C ILE A 587 17.43 -0.80 19.45
N LEU A 588 17.01 -1.16 20.67
CA LEU A 588 16.01 -0.41 21.43
C LEU A 588 16.51 0.98 21.84
N LYS A 589 17.81 1.11 22.10
CA LYS A 589 18.48 2.38 22.35
C LYS A 589 18.57 3.26 21.10
N ALA A 590 18.82 2.66 19.94
CA ALA A 590 18.83 3.36 18.65
C ALA A 590 17.44 3.82 18.22
N CYS A 591 16.40 3.03 18.54
CA CYS A 591 15.01 3.28 18.18
C CYS A 591 14.12 3.45 19.43
N PRO A 592 14.16 4.62 20.11
CA PRO A 592 13.47 4.82 21.39
C PRO A 592 11.94 4.90 21.28
N GLN A 593 11.39 5.09 20.07
CA GLN A 593 9.94 5.15 19.80
C GLN A 593 9.38 3.84 19.24
N LEU A 594 10.19 2.77 19.23
CA LEU A 594 9.83 1.51 18.59
C LEU A 594 8.65 0.84 19.29
N ASP A 595 7.57 0.63 18.54
CA ASP A 595 6.37 -0.07 18.98
C ASP A 595 6.18 -1.44 18.28
N GLN A 596 6.82 -1.63 17.12
CA GLN A 596 6.74 -2.83 16.30
C GLN A 596 8.13 -3.31 15.89
N LEU A 597 8.45 -4.56 16.22
CA LEU A 597 9.73 -5.20 15.87
C LEU A 597 9.48 -6.57 15.23
N PHE A 598 9.94 -6.72 13.99
CA PHE A 598 9.85 -7.97 13.23
C PHE A 598 11.24 -8.42 12.78
N LEU A 599 11.62 -9.63 13.18
CA LEU A 599 12.94 -10.19 12.92
C LEU A 599 12.77 -11.55 12.26
N ASP A 600 13.32 -11.71 11.06
CA ASP A 600 13.33 -12.95 10.31
C ASP A 600 14.78 -13.42 10.16
N SER A 601 15.04 -14.63 10.67
CA SER A 601 16.35 -15.30 10.65
C SER A 601 17.44 -14.56 11.44
N VAL A 602 17.05 -13.60 12.29
CA VAL A 602 17.94 -12.85 13.19
C VAL A 602 17.88 -13.42 14.61
N GLN A 603 19.03 -13.61 15.25
CA GLN A 603 19.11 -14.09 16.63
C GLN A 603 19.18 -12.93 17.61
N ILE A 604 18.31 -12.95 18.62
CA ILE A 604 18.33 -12.00 19.73
C ILE A 604 18.24 -12.74 21.07
N ASP A 605 18.70 -12.09 22.14
CA ASP A 605 18.47 -12.56 23.51
C ASP A 605 17.09 -12.09 24.02
N LEU A 606 16.15 -13.03 24.12
CA LEU A 606 14.82 -12.76 24.66
C LEU A 606 14.82 -12.39 26.14
N ASP A 607 15.78 -12.85 26.95
CA ASP A 607 15.86 -12.47 28.37
C ASP A 607 16.23 -10.97 28.47
N THR A 608 17.15 -10.49 27.64
CA THR A 608 17.50 -9.06 27.54
C THR A 608 16.28 -8.23 27.10
N LEU A 609 15.55 -8.67 26.08
CA LEU A 609 14.31 -8.01 25.64
C LEU A 609 13.28 -7.90 26.78
N MET A 610 13.07 -8.99 27.53
CA MET A 610 12.16 -8.99 28.67
C MET A 610 12.58 -7.98 29.74
N VAL A 611 13.88 -7.92 30.07
CA VAL A 611 14.40 -6.98 31.06
C VAL A 611 14.16 -5.52 30.64
N GLU A 612 14.42 -5.18 29.38
CA GLU A 612 14.20 -3.81 28.87
C GLU A 612 12.72 -3.40 28.95
N VAL A 613 11.81 -4.28 28.51
CA VAL A 613 10.37 -4.01 28.58
C VAL A 613 9.88 -3.89 30.03
N GLU A 614 10.38 -4.73 30.94
CA GLU A 614 10.03 -4.68 32.36
C GLU A 614 10.55 -3.43 33.07
N ASN A 615 11.71 -2.92 32.67
CA ASN A 615 12.27 -1.68 33.18
C ASN A 615 11.51 -0.43 32.68
N GLY A 616 10.60 -0.59 31.72
CA GLY A 616 9.85 0.50 31.10
C GLY A 616 10.70 1.39 30.19
N SER A 617 11.88 0.91 29.76
CA SER A 617 12.73 1.64 28.81
C SER A 617 12.10 1.69 27.41
N THR A 618 11.23 0.71 27.09
CA THR A 618 10.56 0.57 25.80
C THR A 618 9.15 0.01 25.93
N SER A 619 8.31 0.24 24.91
CA SER A 619 6.93 -0.28 24.86
C SER A 619 6.66 -0.95 23.52
N ILE A 620 7.09 -2.21 23.40
CA ILE A 620 6.83 -3.02 22.21
C ILE A 620 5.41 -3.58 22.29
N ARG A 621 4.57 -3.22 21.31
CA ARG A 621 3.20 -3.68 21.19
C ARG A 621 3.09 -4.90 20.30
N CYS A 622 3.85 -4.93 19.19
CA CYS A 622 3.86 -6.05 18.26
C CYS A 622 5.28 -6.60 18.11
N PHE A 623 5.44 -7.90 18.33
CA PHE A 623 6.73 -8.56 18.26
C PHE A 623 6.63 -9.81 17.39
N GLY A 624 7.46 -9.87 16.35
CA GLY A 624 7.61 -11.03 15.47
C GLY A 624 9.04 -11.52 15.46
N LEU A 625 9.23 -12.82 15.67
CA LEU A 625 10.52 -13.48 15.60
C LEU A 625 10.38 -14.81 14.85
N ALA A 626 10.93 -14.88 13.64
CA ALA A 626 10.88 -16.04 12.76
C ALA A 626 12.26 -16.66 12.55
N TYR A 627 12.29 -17.99 12.39
CA TYR A 627 13.49 -18.82 12.22
C TYR A 627 14.59 -18.55 13.27
N TYR A 628 14.18 -18.41 14.54
CA TYR A 628 15.09 -18.17 15.65
C TYR A 628 15.62 -19.47 16.29
N LYS A 629 16.77 -19.35 16.94
CA LYS A 629 17.52 -20.41 17.63
C LYS A 629 17.68 -20.04 19.10
N THR A 630 16.58 -20.10 19.84
CA THR A 630 16.57 -19.75 21.27
C THR A 630 16.33 -21.02 22.11
N PRO A 631 17.09 -21.21 23.21
CA PRO A 631 16.87 -22.32 24.13
C PRO A 631 15.43 -22.41 24.63
N THR A 632 14.94 -23.64 24.80
CA THR A 632 13.53 -23.93 25.12
C THR A 632 13.14 -23.43 26.51
N ASP A 633 14.08 -23.33 27.44
CA ASP A 633 13.86 -22.78 28.77
C ASP A 633 13.60 -21.27 28.74
N VAL A 634 14.30 -20.53 27.87
CA VAL A 634 14.12 -19.08 27.65
C VAL A 634 12.73 -18.82 27.06
N VAL A 635 12.32 -19.57 26.03
CA VAL A 635 10.98 -19.45 25.42
C VAL A 635 9.89 -19.73 26.46
N THR A 636 10.09 -20.71 27.35
CA THR A 636 9.16 -20.99 28.45
C THR A 636 9.11 -19.85 29.47
N ARG A 637 10.24 -19.24 29.82
CA ARG A 637 10.28 -18.06 30.71
C ARG A 637 9.54 -16.88 30.09
N PHE A 638 9.77 -16.62 28.81
CA PHE A 638 9.09 -15.59 28.05
C PHE A 638 7.57 -15.78 28.09
N ALA A 639 7.08 -16.97 27.76
CA ALA A 639 5.65 -17.31 27.85
C ALA A 639 5.10 -17.09 29.27
N LYS A 640 5.78 -17.60 30.30
CA LYS A 640 5.34 -17.40 31.70
C LYS A 640 5.24 -15.93 32.10
N LYS A 641 6.19 -15.11 31.65
CA LYS A 641 6.19 -13.67 31.92
C LYS A 641 5.06 -12.95 31.18
N LEU A 642 4.79 -13.35 29.94
CA LEU A 642 3.64 -12.86 29.16
C LEU A 642 2.28 -13.24 29.78
N GLY A 643 2.21 -14.33 30.54
CA GLY A 643 1.03 -14.74 31.29
C GLY A 643 0.86 -14.07 32.67
N ASP A 644 1.88 -13.35 33.17
CA ASP A 644 1.82 -12.68 34.48
C ASP A 644 1.10 -11.33 34.35
N PRO A 645 -0.08 -11.12 34.95
CA PRO A 645 -0.82 -9.86 34.82
C PRO A 645 -0.08 -8.65 35.41
N ASN A 646 0.92 -8.87 36.27
CA ASN A 646 1.74 -7.80 36.84
C ASN A 646 2.96 -7.45 35.99
N SER A 647 3.27 -8.26 34.98
CA SER A 647 4.39 -8.01 34.06
C SER A 647 4.08 -6.83 33.13
N ALA A 648 5.08 -5.97 32.90
CA ALA A 648 4.97 -4.91 31.89
C ALA A 648 4.83 -5.51 30.48
N LEU A 649 5.52 -6.62 30.20
CA LEU A 649 5.42 -7.37 28.94
C LEU A 649 3.97 -7.79 28.65
N ALA A 650 3.31 -8.43 29.61
CA ALA A 650 1.90 -8.85 29.50
C ALA A 650 0.94 -7.66 29.32
N ASN A 651 1.27 -6.52 29.92
CA ASN A 651 0.45 -5.32 29.89
C ASN A 651 0.64 -4.48 28.61
N GLY A 652 1.82 -4.53 28.01
CA GLY A 652 2.21 -3.75 26.82
C GLY A 652 2.01 -4.49 25.50
N MET A 653 2.37 -5.77 25.44
CA MET A 653 2.31 -6.57 24.22
C MET A 653 0.84 -6.87 23.82
N ARG A 654 0.54 -6.75 22.53
CA ARG A 654 -0.77 -7.03 21.93
C ARG A 654 -0.69 -8.14 20.91
N GLU A 655 0.45 -8.28 20.24
CA GLU A 655 0.62 -9.20 19.14
C GLU A 655 1.97 -9.89 19.22
N LEU A 656 1.94 -11.20 19.03
CA LEU A 656 3.12 -12.04 19.10
C LEU A 656 3.09 -13.07 17.97
N CYS A 657 4.15 -13.08 17.17
CA CYS A 657 4.41 -14.12 16.18
C CYS A 657 5.76 -14.77 16.49
N LEU A 658 5.77 -16.07 16.78
CA LEU A 658 7.00 -16.84 17.01
C LEU A 658 7.04 -18.03 16.08
N SER A 659 8.05 -18.05 15.22
CA SER A 659 8.35 -19.19 14.37
C SER A 659 9.77 -19.66 14.68
N ALA A 660 9.89 -20.82 15.33
CA ALA A 660 11.19 -21.41 15.65
C ALA A 660 11.75 -22.15 14.43
N ASP A 661 13.08 -22.25 14.32
CA ASP A 661 13.69 -23.18 13.36
C ASP A 661 13.39 -24.62 13.80
N ASN A 662 12.35 -25.20 13.20
CA ASN A 662 11.86 -26.54 13.53
C ASN A 662 12.86 -27.66 13.22
N ALA A 663 13.88 -27.41 12.38
CA ALA A 663 14.90 -28.40 12.04
C ALA A 663 15.97 -28.50 13.13
N GLU A 664 16.35 -27.37 13.75
CA GLU A 664 17.44 -27.32 14.73
C GLU A 664 16.96 -27.15 16.18
N PHE A 665 15.98 -26.28 16.44
CA PHE A 665 15.50 -25.91 17.77
C PHE A 665 13.96 -25.82 17.82
N PRO A 666 13.23 -26.93 17.58
CA PRO A 666 11.78 -26.93 17.57
C PRO A 666 11.19 -26.55 18.93
N MET A 667 10.02 -25.92 18.90
CA MET A 667 9.23 -25.73 20.12
C MET A 667 8.94 -27.08 20.78
N THR A 668 9.06 -27.13 22.11
CA THR A 668 8.76 -28.33 22.88
C THR A 668 7.31 -28.36 23.37
N ASP A 669 6.85 -29.54 23.78
CA ASP A 669 5.57 -29.73 24.47
C ASP A 669 5.39 -28.76 25.67
N GLY A 670 6.47 -28.51 26.41
CA GLY A 670 6.47 -27.56 27.52
C GLY A 670 6.29 -26.11 27.08
N ASN A 671 6.86 -25.71 25.94
CA ASN A 671 6.71 -24.36 25.39
C ASN A 671 5.27 -24.10 24.96
N VAL A 672 4.71 -25.00 24.15
CA VAL A 672 3.34 -24.87 23.62
C VAL A 672 2.32 -24.85 24.76
N LYS A 673 2.51 -25.71 25.76
CA LYS A 673 1.66 -25.70 26.97
C LYS A 673 1.75 -24.37 27.75
N ALA A 674 2.94 -23.79 27.86
CA ALA A 674 3.12 -22.50 28.53
C ALA A 674 2.35 -21.39 27.81
N PHE A 675 2.39 -21.33 26.47
CA PHE A 675 1.59 -20.38 25.69
C PHE A 675 0.08 -20.65 25.80
N LEU A 676 -0.35 -21.91 25.86
CA LEU A 676 -1.76 -22.21 26.12
C LEU A 676 -2.22 -21.69 27.51
N ASP A 677 -1.34 -21.72 28.51
CA ASP A 677 -1.63 -21.14 29.83
C ASP A 677 -1.64 -19.60 29.80
N VAL A 678 -0.85 -18.96 28.92
CA VAL A 678 -0.94 -17.52 28.65
C VAL A 678 -2.32 -17.14 28.14
N LEU A 679 -2.90 -17.90 27.21
CA LEU A 679 -4.23 -17.59 26.66
C LEU A 679 -5.33 -17.56 27.74
N LYS A 680 -5.19 -18.36 28.80
CA LYS A 680 -6.14 -18.40 29.92
C LYS A 680 -6.00 -17.20 30.87
N THR A 681 -4.82 -16.60 30.95
CA THR A 681 -4.44 -15.65 32.02
C THR A 681 -4.25 -14.22 31.50
N ASN A 682 -3.68 -14.08 30.31
CA ASN A 682 -3.53 -12.81 29.63
C ASN A 682 -4.86 -12.46 28.95
N HIS A 683 -5.35 -11.22 29.13
CA HIS A 683 -6.58 -10.72 28.49
C HIS A 683 -6.32 -9.51 27.59
N LYS A 684 -5.05 -9.26 27.24
CA LYS A 684 -4.59 -8.12 26.45
C LYS A 684 -3.96 -8.54 25.11
N LEU A 685 -3.43 -9.75 25.02
CA LEU A 685 -2.89 -10.32 23.79
C LEU A 685 -4.02 -10.61 22.80
N ILE A 686 -4.06 -9.82 21.73
CA ILE A 686 -5.05 -9.84 20.64
C ILE A 686 -4.64 -10.86 19.60
N TYR A 687 -3.34 -10.97 19.28
CA TYR A 687 -2.84 -11.91 18.29
C TYR A 687 -1.73 -12.80 18.84
N LEU A 688 -1.85 -14.10 18.58
CA LEU A 688 -0.81 -15.09 18.84
C LEU A 688 -0.68 -16.02 17.64
N ASP A 689 0.50 -16.06 17.04
CA ASP A 689 0.87 -17.02 15.99
C ASP A 689 2.13 -17.79 16.41
N LEU A 690 2.04 -19.12 16.37
CA LEU A 690 3.11 -20.03 16.74
C LEU A 690 3.33 -21.08 15.64
N LEU A 691 4.53 -21.16 15.09
CA LEU A 691 4.94 -22.29 14.25
C LEU A 691 5.46 -23.44 15.12
N VAL A 692 4.88 -24.63 14.95
CA VAL A 692 5.23 -25.84 15.72
C VAL A 692 5.40 -27.05 14.81
N LEU A 693 5.97 -28.14 15.36
CA LEU A 693 6.06 -29.42 14.68
C LEU A 693 4.66 -30.05 14.49
N PRO A 694 4.43 -30.84 13.41
CA PRO A 694 3.14 -31.49 13.14
C PRO A 694 2.55 -32.27 14.34
N ALA A 695 3.39 -33.02 15.06
CA ALA A 695 2.94 -33.78 16.23
C ALA A 695 2.40 -32.91 17.39
N LEU A 696 2.89 -31.68 17.52
CA LEU A 696 2.40 -30.73 18.52
C LEU A 696 1.15 -30.01 18.03
N PHE A 697 1.07 -29.72 16.73
CA PHE A 697 -0.13 -29.19 16.10
C PHE A 697 -1.31 -30.15 16.33
N ASP A 698 -1.19 -31.42 15.97
CA ASP A 698 -2.24 -32.43 16.14
C ASP A 698 -2.73 -32.54 17.60
N LYS A 699 -1.81 -32.35 18.55
CA LYS A 699 -2.09 -32.45 19.99
C LYS A 699 -2.78 -31.21 20.54
N TYR A 700 -2.44 -30.01 20.08
CA TYR A 700 -2.83 -28.73 20.71
C TYR A 700 -3.75 -27.84 19.90
N ALA A 701 -3.88 -28.04 18.59
CA ALA A 701 -4.67 -27.17 17.70
C ALA A 701 -6.09 -26.94 18.23
N ALA A 702 -6.80 -27.99 18.65
CA ALA A 702 -8.14 -27.88 19.21
C ALA A 702 -8.21 -27.02 20.50
N ALA A 703 -7.18 -27.09 21.34
CA ALA A 703 -7.12 -26.31 22.58
C ALA A 703 -6.81 -24.83 22.32
N PHE A 704 -5.94 -24.52 21.36
CA PHE A 704 -5.68 -23.14 20.93
C PHE A 704 -6.91 -22.54 20.23
N ARG A 705 -7.57 -23.31 19.35
CA ARG A 705 -8.80 -22.89 18.65
C ARG A 705 -9.96 -22.60 19.61
N ALA A 706 -9.98 -23.20 20.81
CA ALA A 706 -10.97 -22.86 21.83
C ALA A 706 -10.85 -21.42 22.37
N HIS A 707 -9.66 -20.83 22.29
CA HIS A 707 -9.37 -19.45 22.71
C HIS A 707 -9.44 -18.43 21.55
N HIS A 708 -9.64 -18.92 20.33
CA HIS A 708 -9.79 -18.10 19.14
C HIS A 708 -11.19 -17.43 19.13
N GLN A 709 -11.30 -16.18 18.65
CA GLN A 709 -12.45 -15.27 18.75
C GLN A 709 -12.90 -14.92 20.18
N GLU A 710 -12.12 -15.22 21.22
CA GLU A 710 -12.45 -14.79 22.58
C GLU A 710 -12.52 -13.27 22.68
N THR A 711 -13.57 -12.76 23.32
CA THR A 711 -13.73 -11.32 23.53
C THR A 711 -12.84 -10.86 24.66
N LEU A 712 -11.92 -9.93 24.37
CA LEU A 712 -10.95 -9.44 25.32
C LEU A 712 -11.43 -8.14 25.96
N CYS A 713 -11.14 -7.99 27.25
CA CYS A 713 -11.37 -6.75 28.00
C CYS A 713 -10.24 -5.71 27.77
N VAL A 714 -9.75 -5.57 26.53
CA VAL A 714 -8.75 -4.56 26.16
C VAL A 714 -9.40 -3.17 26.17
N GLU A 715 -8.60 -2.10 26.15
CA GLU A 715 -9.06 -0.77 25.76
C GLU A 715 -9.92 -0.90 24.51
N LYS A 716 -11.22 -0.73 24.72
CA LYS A 716 -12.24 -0.92 23.70
C LYS A 716 -11.92 0.01 22.52
N GLU A 717 -11.93 -0.52 21.30
CA GLU A 717 -11.70 0.30 20.12
C GLU A 717 -12.73 1.42 20.06
N LYS A 718 -12.25 2.66 19.93
CA LYS A 718 -13.11 3.84 19.88
C LYS A 718 -14.23 3.59 18.87
N LEU A 719 -15.47 3.72 19.32
CA LEU A 719 -16.66 3.56 18.48
C LEU A 719 -16.44 4.28 17.12
N PRO A 720 -16.75 3.65 15.96
CA PRO A 720 -16.49 4.24 14.66
C PRO A 720 -16.99 5.69 14.57
N LEU A 721 -16.24 6.57 13.90
CA LEU A 721 -16.54 8.01 13.84
C LEU A 721 -17.98 8.25 13.40
N ARG A 722 -18.46 7.49 12.40
CA ARG A 722 -19.84 7.54 11.93
C ARG A 722 -20.85 7.25 13.03
N CYS A 723 -20.63 6.23 13.87
CA CYS A 723 -21.50 5.89 14.99
C CYS A 723 -21.49 6.99 16.06
N ARG A 724 -20.32 7.57 16.35
CA ARG A 724 -20.20 8.72 17.27
C ARG A 724 -20.94 9.94 16.73
N LEU A 725 -20.80 10.24 15.43
CA LEU A 725 -21.46 11.37 14.78
C LEU A 725 -22.99 11.19 14.72
N VAL A 726 -23.48 9.98 14.43
CA VAL A 726 -24.92 9.66 14.45
C VAL A 726 -25.47 9.77 15.87
N PHE A 727 -24.77 9.25 16.87
CA PHE A 727 -25.19 9.40 18.26
C PHE A 727 -25.22 10.88 18.69
N LEU A 728 -24.19 11.65 18.34
CA LEU A 728 -24.15 13.09 18.61
C LEU A 728 -25.24 13.86 17.85
N SER A 729 -25.60 13.47 16.63
CA SER A 729 -26.68 14.14 15.88
C SER A 729 -28.06 13.88 16.50
N VAL A 730 -28.27 12.70 17.09
CA VAL A 730 -29.49 12.40 17.85
C VAL A 730 -29.50 13.20 19.16
N VAL A 731 -28.40 13.19 19.92
CA VAL A 731 -28.31 13.85 21.23
C VAL A 731 -28.31 15.38 21.13
N ARG A 732 -27.70 15.96 20.08
CA ARG A 732 -27.53 17.41 19.91
C ARG A 732 -28.40 18.04 18.82
N GLY A 733 -28.98 17.25 17.92
CA GLY A 733 -29.72 17.75 16.76
C GLY A 733 -31.21 18.00 16.98
N HIS A 734 -31.77 17.69 18.16
CA HIS A 734 -33.19 17.90 18.42
C HIS A 734 -33.45 19.33 18.88
N SER A 735 -33.97 20.16 17.97
CA SER A 735 -34.51 21.50 18.27
C SER A 735 -35.97 21.45 18.77
N THR A 736 -36.51 20.26 19.06
CA THR A 736 -37.87 20.06 19.57
C THR A 736 -37.87 19.31 20.90
N PRO A 737 -38.73 19.71 21.86
CA PRO A 737 -38.68 19.26 23.25
C PRO A 737 -39.33 17.88 23.38
N ALA A 738 -38.62 16.84 22.98
CA ALA A 738 -39.00 15.46 23.25
C ALA A 738 -37.90 14.81 24.10
N ASN A 739 -38.18 14.76 25.41
CA ASN A 739 -37.43 14.15 26.51
C ASN A 739 -36.25 14.95 27.10
N ASP A 740 -36.51 15.51 28.30
CA ASP A 740 -35.55 16.22 29.18
C ASP A 740 -34.28 15.41 29.55
N THR A 741 -34.26 14.10 29.31
CA THR A 741 -33.13 13.21 29.65
C THR A 741 -31.88 13.42 28.79
N PHE A 742 -32.00 13.90 27.54
CA PHE A 742 -30.85 14.07 26.64
C PHE A 742 -30.15 15.43 26.75
N LEU A 743 -30.81 16.42 27.34
CA LEU A 743 -30.27 17.78 27.58
C LEU A 743 -29.18 17.82 28.66
N HIS A 744 -28.99 16.73 29.42
CA HIS A 744 -28.03 16.62 30.52
C HIS A 744 -26.78 15.78 30.21
N LEU A 745 -26.63 15.28 28.96
CA LEU A 745 -25.42 14.55 28.56
C LEU A 745 -24.28 15.53 28.23
N ASP A 746 -23.47 15.83 29.23
CA ASP A 746 -22.25 16.62 29.06
C ASP A 746 -21.15 15.85 28.28
N ASP A 747 -20.11 16.57 27.86
CA ASP A 747 -18.99 15.99 27.11
C ASP A 747 -18.27 14.85 27.86
N HIS A 748 -18.31 14.88 29.19
CA HIS A 748 -17.68 13.87 30.03
C HIS A 748 -18.48 12.56 30.03
N LEU A 749 -19.80 12.62 30.20
CA LEU A 749 -20.73 11.50 30.08
C LEU A 749 -20.72 10.92 28.66
N LEU A 750 -20.69 11.76 27.63
CA LEU A 750 -20.58 11.31 26.23
C LEU A 750 -19.27 10.55 25.99
N LYS A 751 -18.15 11.05 26.52
CA LYS A 751 -16.86 10.34 26.46
C LYS A 751 -16.94 8.99 27.17
N ASN A 752 -17.59 8.91 28.33
CA ASN A 752 -17.78 7.67 29.07
C ASN A 752 -18.73 6.69 28.36
N ILE A 753 -19.81 7.18 27.74
CA ILE A 753 -20.72 6.37 26.92
C ILE A 753 -19.98 5.79 25.71
N PHE A 754 -19.19 6.60 25.01
CA PHE A 754 -18.40 6.09 23.89
C PHE A 754 -17.29 5.15 24.33
N ALA A 755 -16.65 5.40 25.48
CA ALA A 755 -15.71 4.46 26.06
C ALA A 755 -16.38 3.15 26.52
N PHE A 756 -17.64 3.21 26.95
CA PHE A 756 -18.41 2.03 27.33
C PHE A 756 -18.91 1.24 26.11
N ALA A 757 -19.39 1.94 25.08
CA ALA A 757 -19.93 1.36 23.86
C ALA A 757 -18.85 0.90 22.86
N ALA A 758 -17.60 1.29 23.11
CA ALA A 758 -16.45 0.90 22.31
C ALA A 758 -16.35 -0.64 22.19
N VAL A 759 -15.88 -1.11 21.04
CA VAL A 759 -15.92 -2.54 20.67
C VAL A 759 -14.77 -3.26 21.37
N SER A 760 -15.08 -4.34 22.08
CA SER A 760 -14.05 -5.21 22.64
C SER A 760 -13.31 -5.92 21.51
N ALA A 761 -11.97 -5.86 21.52
CA ALA A 761 -11.15 -6.60 20.58
C ALA A 761 -11.42 -8.11 20.70
N LYS A 762 -11.44 -8.81 19.58
CA LYS A 762 -11.49 -10.28 19.55
C LYS A 762 -10.09 -10.83 19.40
N ARG A 763 -9.80 -11.91 20.11
CA ARG A 763 -8.51 -12.59 20.00
C ARG A 763 -8.45 -13.45 18.74
N THR A 764 -7.34 -13.35 18.02
CA THR A 764 -6.97 -14.28 16.95
C THR A 764 -5.81 -15.14 17.44
N VAL A 765 -6.01 -16.44 17.39
CA VAL A 765 -4.99 -17.44 17.75
C VAL A 765 -4.75 -18.35 16.55
N CYS A 766 -3.50 -18.43 16.12
CA CYS A 766 -3.00 -19.28 15.04
C CYS A 766 -1.92 -20.22 15.59
N LEU A 767 -2.05 -21.50 15.27
CA LEU A 767 -1.02 -22.50 15.51
C LEU A 767 -0.72 -23.09 14.13
N ARG A 768 0.50 -22.96 13.62
CA ARG A 768 0.88 -23.40 12.26
C ARG A 768 1.85 -24.57 12.33
N CYS A 769 1.92 -25.36 11.26
CA CYS A 769 2.98 -26.35 11.09
C CYS A 769 3.38 -26.47 9.62
N ASP A 770 4.68 -26.58 9.35
CA ASP A 770 5.19 -26.85 8.01
C ASP A 770 5.04 -28.36 7.74
N HIS A 771 4.33 -28.72 6.67
CA HIS A 771 4.14 -30.11 6.22
C HIS A 771 5.14 -30.54 5.16
#